data_AF-A0AAN9DQ25-F1
#
_entry.id   AF-A0AAN9DQ25-F1
#
_cell.length_a   1.000
_cell.length_b   1.000
_cell.length_c   1.000
_cell.angle_alpha   90.00
_cell.angle_beta   90.00
_cell.angle_gamma   90.00
#
_symmetry.space_group_name_H-M   'P 1'
#
loop_
_entity.id
_entity.type
_entity.pdbx_description
1 polymer ?
#
loop_
_entity_poly.entity_id
_entity_poly.type
_entity_poly.pdbx_seq_one_letter_code
_entity_poly.pdbx_strand_id
1 'polypeptide(L)'
;MGSRGHYRYHWQSHNVKQSGVDDMVLLSKISEDAIVENLKKRYMDDYIFTYIGPVLISINPFKLMPYFGDKEIEMYQGAAQYENPPHIYALADNMYRNMMIDRENQCVIISGESGAGKTVAAKYIMSYISKISGGGPRVQHVKDIILQSNPLLEAFGNAKTVRNNNSSRFGKYFEIQFSSGGEPDGGKIFNFLLEKSRVVMRNPGERSFHIFYQLIEGASADQKSSLGITNLDYYTYLNQSGSYKVDDINDKHDFQETLHAMDVIGISGMDRALVLQIVAGILHLGNINFKEAGNYAAVENDEFLAFPSFLLGIDQHRLKEKLTSRKMDGKWGGKSESIDVTLNVEQACFTRDALSKALHSRVFDYLVESINKAMVKDHQELNVGVLDIYGFEIFQKNGFEQFCINFVNEKLQQIFIELTLKAEQEEYVQEGIRWTPIEYFNNKIVCDLIESKLNPPGIMSILDDVCATMHAKGEGADQTMLQKLRTQITNHEHFNSWNQGFIIHHYAGKVSYDAEGFCERNRDVLFTDLIELMQSSEIPFIRALFSENLNAEKKGRPTTAGSKIKKQANDLVSTLMKCTPHYIRCIKPNETKKPKDWEESRVKHQVEYLGLKENIRVRRAGYAYRRVFRKFLNRYAILTKESWPTWRGDEKQGVLHLLRSVNMDQDQYQLGHSKIFIKAPESLFLLEETRDRKFDGYARTIQTAWRKFCARKKYVQMREEASDLLLNRKERRRHSLNRNFVGDYLGMDDRPELRQFVGKREKIDFADKVNKYDRRFKNTKRDLILTPRSVYLIGREKVKQGAEKGLVKEVLKRKVDVEKILAVSFSTMQDDFLILHEDEYDSLLECVFKTEFVSLLARRYEERTQKKLPLKFSTTLEMKLKKDGWGPWNAGGSRQVQFIQGQGDVAVLRPSNKMLQVSIGPGLSKNSRPTKQGVPQSRPNTSRTHNHTPSRVAPGPPAAHQNGGLKNANHTANQRNSQHHSNQRPTSGNTARPFLPTNVSQLKDRGGRQAPQQPNLDFLKVPDQGAAGSRNHQPSGNGGMAHRQSTNRPSPGGGRPKPAPKPKPQVPQCKALYAYDAQDTDELSFNADDIIDIIKEDASGWWTGRLRGKQGLFPNNYVTKI
;
A
#
# COMPACT_ATOMS: atom_id res chain seq x y z
N MET A 1 31.29 14.77 -31.40
CA MET A 1 30.50 13.52 -31.45
C MET A 1 31.13 12.54 -30.46
N GLY A 2 30.43 11.88 -29.54
CA GLY A 2 29.02 11.97 -29.15
C GLY A 2 28.86 11.54 -27.68
N SER A 3 27.80 12.00 -27.02
CA SER A 3 27.56 11.70 -25.60
C SER A 3 27.15 10.25 -25.37
N ARG A 4 27.64 9.62 -24.30
CA ARG A 4 27.20 8.29 -23.87
C ARG A 4 25.77 8.39 -23.35
N GLY A 5 24.84 7.73 -24.02
CA GLY A 5 23.42 7.78 -23.66
C GLY A 5 23.16 7.23 -22.25
N HIS A 6 22.37 7.97 -21.45
CA HIS A 6 21.80 7.44 -20.23
C HIS A 6 20.89 6.24 -20.55
N TYR A 7 21.11 5.12 -19.89
CA TYR A 7 20.21 3.97 -19.95
C TYR A 7 18.85 4.36 -19.37
N ARG A 8 17.79 4.37 -20.20
CA ARG A 8 16.41 4.57 -19.76
C ARG A 8 15.82 3.25 -19.26
N TYR A 9 15.33 3.23 -18.03
CA TYR A 9 14.69 2.05 -17.45
C TYR A 9 13.31 1.79 -18.07
N HIS A 10 12.99 0.52 -18.35
CA HIS A 10 11.82 0.13 -19.14
C HIS A 10 10.48 0.57 -18.51
N TRP A 11 10.35 0.57 -17.18
CA TRP A 11 9.10 0.92 -16.49
C TRP A 11 8.79 2.44 -16.52
N GLN A 12 9.79 3.31 -16.71
CA GLN A 12 9.58 4.74 -16.94
C GLN A 12 9.18 5.05 -18.40
N SER A 13 9.15 4.05 -19.29
CA SER A 13 9.10 4.24 -20.75
C SER A 13 7.75 3.95 -21.40
N HIS A 14 6.64 4.07 -20.67
CA HIS A 14 5.28 3.84 -21.19
C HIS A 14 4.38 5.08 -21.06
N ASN A 15 4.57 6.07 -21.94
CA ASN A 15 3.61 7.15 -22.26
C ASN A 15 2.98 7.94 -21.09
N VAL A 16 3.63 8.05 -19.93
CA VAL A 16 3.20 8.97 -18.85
C VAL A 16 3.92 10.31 -19.02
N LYS A 17 3.18 11.43 -18.85
CA LYS A 17 3.80 12.76 -18.72
C LYS A 17 4.77 12.73 -17.52
N GLN A 18 6.04 13.04 -17.75
CA GLN A 18 7.06 12.95 -16.71
C GLN A 18 7.00 14.15 -15.76
N SER A 19 6.03 14.12 -14.83
CA SER A 19 5.85 15.15 -13.81
C SER A 19 6.72 14.89 -12.58
N GLY A 20 7.90 15.51 -12.56
CA GLY A 20 8.84 15.42 -11.45
C GLY A 20 9.39 14.01 -11.22
N VAL A 21 9.85 13.72 -10.00
CA VAL A 21 10.27 12.40 -9.53
C VAL A 21 9.25 11.80 -8.56
N ASP A 22 8.99 10.50 -8.71
CA ASP A 22 8.07 9.73 -7.86
C ASP A 22 8.63 9.47 -6.45
N ASP A 23 9.95 9.32 -6.30
CA ASP A 23 10.66 9.26 -5.02
C ASP A 23 11.71 10.38 -4.96
N MET A 24 11.64 11.22 -3.92
CA MET A 24 12.52 12.38 -3.76
C MET A 24 13.93 12.02 -3.29
N VAL A 25 14.19 10.76 -2.92
CA VAL A 25 15.58 10.25 -2.76
C VAL A 25 16.36 10.36 -4.09
N LEU A 26 15.66 10.33 -5.24
CA LEU A 26 16.23 10.45 -6.58
C LEU A 26 16.47 11.91 -7.03
N LEU A 27 16.20 12.92 -6.20
CA LEU A 27 16.49 14.32 -6.52
C LEU A 27 18.00 14.55 -6.68
N SER A 28 18.41 15.20 -7.77
CA SER A 28 19.82 15.48 -8.07
C SER A 28 20.47 16.35 -6.98
N LYS A 29 19.84 17.49 -6.65
CA LYS A 29 20.20 18.41 -5.56
C LYS A 29 19.18 18.34 -4.42
N ILE A 30 19.65 18.33 -3.17
CA ILE A 30 18.79 18.35 -1.97
C ILE A 30 18.80 19.77 -1.37
N SER A 31 17.71 20.51 -1.61
CA SER A 31 17.39 21.81 -1.01
C SER A 31 15.87 21.86 -0.74
N GLU A 32 15.38 22.75 0.14
CA GLU A 32 13.93 22.92 0.28
C GLU A 32 13.29 23.30 -1.06
N ASP A 33 13.92 24.22 -1.80
CA ASP A 33 13.36 24.75 -3.04
C ASP A 33 13.20 23.66 -4.11
N ALA A 34 14.15 22.73 -4.21
CA ALA A 34 14.03 21.56 -5.11
C ALA A 34 12.92 20.58 -4.69
N ILE A 35 12.68 20.43 -3.38
CA ILE A 35 11.58 19.61 -2.84
C ILE A 35 10.24 20.29 -3.17
N VAL A 36 10.11 21.58 -2.86
CA VAL A 36 8.92 22.40 -3.13
C VAL A 36 8.62 22.42 -4.63
N GLU A 37 9.62 22.60 -5.50
CA GLU A 37 9.46 22.58 -6.96
C GLU A 37 8.97 21.22 -7.47
N ASN A 38 9.50 20.10 -6.95
CA ASN A 38 9.05 18.76 -7.32
C ASN A 38 7.59 18.51 -6.92
N LEU A 39 7.24 18.85 -5.66
CA LEU A 39 5.89 18.72 -5.14
C LEU A 39 4.90 19.62 -5.92
N LYS A 40 5.30 20.85 -6.27
CA LYS A 40 4.51 21.80 -7.08
C LYS A 40 4.21 21.26 -8.47
N LYS A 41 5.21 20.74 -9.18
CA LYS A 41 5.05 20.13 -10.52
C LYS A 41 4.03 18.98 -10.47
N ARG A 42 4.24 18.03 -9.55
CA ARG A 42 3.37 16.87 -9.33
C ARG A 42 1.93 17.26 -8.98
N TYR A 43 1.77 18.21 -8.07
CA TYR A 43 0.45 18.73 -7.70
C TYR A 43 -0.31 19.34 -8.88
N MET A 44 0.35 20.13 -9.73
CA MET A 44 -0.29 20.78 -10.89
C MET A 44 -0.75 19.78 -11.97
N ASP A 45 0.01 18.69 -12.15
CA ASP A 45 -0.35 17.53 -12.99
C ASP A 45 -1.25 16.49 -12.26
N ASP A 46 -1.86 16.85 -11.12
CA ASP A 46 -2.82 16.05 -10.36
C ASP A 46 -2.27 14.77 -9.66
N TYR A 47 -0.95 14.66 -9.53
CA TYR A 47 -0.24 13.66 -8.73
C TYR A 47 -0.02 14.15 -7.29
N ILE A 48 -0.91 13.77 -6.37
CA ILE A 48 -0.87 14.23 -4.97
C ILE A 48 0.09 13.45 -4.07
N PHE A 49 0.57 12.30 -4.53
CA PHE A 49 1.38 11.36 -3.76
C PHE A 49 2.82 11.30 -4.27
N THR A 50 3.79 11.31 -3.35
CA THR A 50 5.23 11.24 -3.65
C THR A 50 5.96 10.50 -2.53
N TYR A 51 6.95 9.67 -2.83
CA TYR A 51 7.74 8.96 -1.81
C TYR A 51 8.96 9.76 -1.33
N ILE A 52 9.38 9.46 -0.11
CA ILE A 52 10.74 9.60 0.40
C ILE A 52 11.11 8.21 0.96
N GLY A 53 11.50 7.28 0.08
CA GLY A 53 11.63 5.87 0.42
C GLY A 53 10.33 5.29 1.03
N PRO A 54 10.33 4.89 2.33
CA PRO A 54 9.15 4.33 2.99
C PRO A 54 8.13 5.38 3.47
N VAL A 55 8.48 6.67 3.47
CA VAL A 55 7.59 7.76 3.89
C VAL A 55 6.78 8.24 2.69
N LEU A 56 5.46 8.36 2.86
CA LEU A 56 4.56 8.87 1.83
C LEU A 56 4.20 10.34 2.10
N ILE A 57 4.46 11.21 1.13
CA ILE A 57 3.97 12.59 1.10
C ILE A 57 2.60 12.62 0.43
N SER A 58 1.66 13.35 1.02
CA SER A 58 0.28 13.50 0.52
C SER A 58 -0.11 14.98 0.51
N ILE A 59 -0.42 15.55 -0.66
CA ILE A 59 -0.82 16.96 -0.78
C ILE A 59 -2.35 17.02 -0.92
N ASN A 60 -3.04 17.86 -0.13
CA ASN A 60 -4.50 17.98 -0.24
C ASN A 60 -4.91 18.57 -1.61
N PRO A 61 -5.66 17.84 -2.47
CA PRO A 61 -6.08 18.36 -3.77
C PRO A 61 -7.18 19.43 -3.70
N PHE A 62 -7.91 19.55 -2.59
CA PHE A 62 -9.16 20.33 -2.48
C PHE A 62 -10.23 19.99 -3.55
N LYS A 63 -10.18 18.76 -4.08
CA LYS A 63 -11.18 18.17 -4.98
C LYS A 63 -11.20 16.65 -4.85
N LEU A 64 -12.27 16.01 -5.30
CA LEU A 64 -12.34 14.57 -5.43
C LEU A 64 -11.41 14.11 -6.58
N MET A 65 -10.61 13.07 -6.33
CA MET A 65 -9.72 12.46 -7.32
C MET A 65 -10.33 11.18 -7.87
N PRO A 66 -10.19 10.88 -9.18
CA PRO A 66 -10.90 9.77 -9.83
C PRO A 66 -10.27 8.38 -9.57
N TYR A 67 -9.11 8.30 -8.93
CA TYR A 67 -8.28 7.09 -8.80
C TYR A 67 -8.35 6.40 -7.41
N PHE A 68 -9.47 6.55 -6.72
CA PHE A 68 -9.77 5.85 -5.46
C PHE A 68 -10.87 4.79 -5.66
N GLY A 69 -10.82 4.06 -6.77
CA GLY A 69 -11.81 3.04 -7.13
C GLY A 69 -11.27 1.60 -7.04
N ASP A 70 -12.16 0.63 -7.27
CA ASP A 70 -11.83 -0.81 -7.25
C ASP A 70 -10.69 -1.17 -8.22
N LYS A 71 -10.60 -0.48 -9.37
CA LYS A 71 -9.52 -0.65 -10.35
C LYS A 71 -8.14 -0.38 -9.75
N GLU A 72 -8.01 0.69 -8.96
CA GLU A 72 -6.75 1.00 -8.30
C GLU A 72 -6.49 0.06 -7.12
N ILE A 73 -7.53 -0.45 -6.45
CA ILE A 73 -7.35 -1.52 -5.45
C ILE A 73 -6.75 -2.77 -6.12
N GLU A 74 -7.31 -3.24 -7.25
CA GLU A 74 -6.77 -4.37 -8.02
C GLU A 74 -5.34 -4.11 -8.53
N MET A 75 -5.03 -2.87 -8.92
CA MET A 75 -3.69 -2.48 -9.40
C MET A 75 -2.62 -2.55 -8.29
N TYR A 76 -2.96 -2.15 -7.05
CA TYR A 76 -2.02 -2.13 -5.93
C TYR A 76 -2.00 -3.44 -5.12
N GLN A 77 -3.00 -4.31 -5.25
CA GLN A 77 -3.11 -5.55 -4.47
C GLN A 77 -1.96 -6.53 -4.75
N GLY A 78 -1.10 -6.73 -3.75
CA GLY A 78 0.05 -7.64 -3.85
C GLY A 78 1.22 -7.12 -4.69
N ALA A 79 1.10 -5.94 -5.30
CA ALA A 79 2.14 -5.32 -6.11
C ALA A 79 3.36 -4.89 -5.28
N ALA A 80 4.55 -4.87 -5.85
CA ALA A 80 5.70 -4.24 -5.21
C ALA A 80 5.61 -2.70 -5.29
N GLN A 81 6.20 -2.01 -4.30
CA GLN A 81 6.12 -0.54 -4.19
C GLN A 81 6.70 0.21 -5.42
N TYR A 82 7.54 -0.44 -6.22
CA TYR A 82 8.15 0.12 -7.43
C TYR A 82 7.42 -0.26 -8.75
N GLU A 83 6.45 -1.16 -8.71
CA GLU A 83 5.70 -1.58 -9.91
C GLU A 83 4.70 -0.51 -10.36
N ASN A 84 4.20 0.29 -9.40
CA ASN A 84 3.15 1.27 -9.58
C ASN A 84 3.59 2.65 -9.05
N PRO A 85 2.97 3.76 -9.52
CA PRO A 85 3.26 5.11 -9.00
C PRO A 85 2.96 5.23 -7.49
N PRO A 86 3.50 6.25 -6.80
CA PRO A 86 3.26 6.47 -5.38
C PRO A 86 1.78 6.60 -5.06
N HIS A 87 1.29 5.80 -4.11
CA HIS A 87 -0.11 5.82 -3.70
C HIS A 87 -0.30 5.33 -2.27
N ILE A 88 -1.37 5.77 -1.63
CA ILE A 88 -1.73 5.35 -0.26
C ILE A 88 -2.12 3.87 -0.17
N TYR A 89 -2.70 3.31 -1.24
CA TYR A 89 -3.01 1.88 -1.32
C TYR A 89 -1.76 0.99 -1.35
N ALA A 90 -0.67 1.42 -1.98
CA ALA A 90 0.60 0.69 -1.92
C ALA A 90 1.15 0.59 -0.49
N LEU A 91 0.99 1.64 0.31
CA LEU A 91 1.39 1.66 1.72
C LEU A 91 0.47 0.74 2.55
N ALA A 92 -0.84 0.83 2.36
CA ALA A 92 -1.81 -0.02 3.06
C ALA A 92 -1.64 -1.53 2.72
N ASP A 93 -1.32 -1.84 1.45
CA ASP A 93 -1.02 -3.20 0.98
C ASP A 93 0.29 -3.75 1.56
N ASN A 94 1.33 -2.91 1.63
CA ASN A 94 2.61 -3.24 2.23
C ASN A 94 2.45 -3.54 3.73
N MET A 95 1.71 -2.70 4.47
CA MET A 95 1.34 -2.95 5.87
C MET A 95 0.62 -4.29 6.04
N TYR A 96 -0.49 -4.50 5.31
CA TYR A 96 -1.29 -5.72 5.44
C TYR A 96 -0.48 -6.99 5.09
N ARG A 97 0.35 -6.95 4.04
CA ARG A 97 1.22 -8.08 3.69
C ARG A 97 2.31 -8.34 4.71
N ASN A 98 2.99 -7.32 5.23
CA ASN A 98 4.03 -7.53 6.24
C ASN A 98 3.45 -8.13 7.52
N MET A 99 2.29 -7.63 7.96
CA MET A 99 1.54 -8.22 9.07
C MET A 99 1.26 -9.72 8.84
N MET A 100 0.75 -10.08 7.66
CA MET A 100 0.40 -11.48 7.34
C MET A 100 1.61 -12.40 7.11
N ILE A 101 2.71 -11.88 6.57
CA ILE A 101 3.89 -12.66 6.18
C ILE A 101 4.88 -12.81 7.33
N ASP A 102 5.25 -11.70 7.98
CA ASP A 102 6.26 -11.68 9.05
C ASP A 102 5.64 -11.83 10.46
N ARG A 103 4.30 -11.74 10.58
CA ARG A 103 3.54 -11.83 11.85
C ARG A 103 3.92 -10.76 12.87
N GLU A 104 4.15 -9.55 12.37
CA GLU A 104 4.49 -8.36 13.17
C GLU A 104 3.37 -7.32 13.10
N ASN A 105 3.00 -6.75 14.25
CA ASN A 105 2.05 -5.64 14.33
C ASN A 105 2.54 -4.43 13.52
N GLN A 106 1.65 -3.74 12.81
CA GLN A 106 2.00 -2.59 11.98
C GLN A 106 1.28 -1.34 12.51
N CYS A 107 1.87 -0.16 12.34
CA CYS A 107 1.13 1.09 12.56
C CYS A 107 1.47 2.14 11.51
N VAL A 108 0.53 3.04 11.22
CA VAL A 108 0.75 4.21 10.37
C VAL A 108 0.52 5.49 11.16
N ILE A 109 1.47 6.40 11.09
CA ILE A 109 1.46 7.71 11.74
C ILE A 109 1.20 8.77 10.68
N ILE A 110 0.02 9.38 10.72
CA ILE A 110 -0.42 10.41 9.78
C ILE A 110 -0.28 11.77 10.47
N SER A 111 0.46 12.68 9.83
CA SER A 111 0.86 13.97 10.41
C SER A 111 0.84 15.08 9.37
N GLY A 112 0.82 16.35 9.79
CA GLY A 112 0.63 17.51 8.93
C GLY A 112 -0.29 18.55 9.57
N GLU A 113 -0.36 19.77 9.03
CA GLU A 113 -1.17 20.84 9.63
C GLU A 113 -2.70 20.59 9.54
N SER A 114 -3.51 21.42 10.20
CA SER A 114 -4.97 21.31 10.10
C SER A 114 -5.44 21.63 8.68
N GLY A 115 -6.35 20.81 8.14
CA GLY A 115 -6.80 20.87 6.75
C GLY A 115 -5.88 20.20 5.73
N ALA A 116 -4.74 19.60 6.12
CA ALA A 116 -3.84 18.92 5.19
C ALA A 116 -4.33 17.54 4.68
N GLY A 117 -5.50 17.05 5.13
CA GLY A 117 -6.12 15.80 4.63
C GLY A 117 -5.82 14.52 5.42
N LYS A 118 -5.30 14.61 6.65
CA LYS A 118 -4.93 13.45 7.49
C LYS A 118 -6.06 12.41 7.67
N THR A 119 -7.24 12.87 8.08
CA THR A 119 -8.41 12.00 8.30
C THR A 119 -8.91 11.32 7.01
N VAL A 120 -8.77 12.00 5.86
CA VAL A 120 -9.09 11.42 4.55
C VAL A 120 -8.08 10.32 4.18
N ALA A 121 -6.79 10.54 4.46
CA ALA A 121 -5.77 9.51 4.30
C ALA A 121 -6.04 8.28 5.19
N ALA A 122 -6.42 8.48 6.46
CA ALA A 122 -6.84 7.40 7.35
C ALA A 122 -8.02 6.61 6.76
N LYS A 123 -9.05 7.30 6.26
CA LYS A 123 -10.24 6.69 5.62
C LYS A 123 -9.87 5.83 4.40
N TYR A 124 -8.93 6.27 3.55
CA TYR A 124 -8.48 5.47 2.41
C TYR A 124 -7.72 4.20 2.83
N ILE A 125 -6.89 4.25 3.88
CA ILE A 125 -6.20 3.06 4.40
C ILE A 125 -7.21 2.05 4.94
N MET A 126 -8.15 2.51 5.78
CA MET A 126 -9.21 1.66 6.33
C MET A 126 -10.09 1.06 5.24
N SER A 127 -10.47 1.85 4.22
CA SER A 127 -11.24 1.37 3.07
C SER A 127 -10.49 0.32 2.24
N TYR A 128 -9.17 0.50 2.02
CA TYR A 128 -8.35 -0.45 1.28
C TYR A 128 -8.24 -1.78 2.02
N ILE A 129 -7.80 -1.74 3.28
CA ILE A 129 -7.68 -2.92 4.17
C ILE A 129 -9.01 -3.66 4.22
N SER A 130 -10.12 -2.93 4.41
CA SER A 130 -11.47 -3.49 4.43
C SER A 130 -11.86 -4.22 3.13
N LYS A 131 -11.42 -3.76 1.96
CA LYS A 131 -11.72 -4.44 0.68
C LYS A 131 -10.90 -5.72 0.51
N ILE A 132 -9.61 -5.70 0.86
CA ILE A 132 -8.69 -6.83 0.60
C ILE A 132 -8.74 -7.94 1.64
N SER A 133 -9.21 -7.65 2.86
CA SER A 133 -9.17 -8.58 4.00
C SER A 133 -10.36 -9.57 4.07
N GLY A 134 -11.06 -9.80 2.96
CA GLY A 134 -12.22 -10.70 2.91
C GLY A 134 -13.47 -10.17 3.62
N GLY A 135 -14.43 -11.06 3.87
CA GLY A 135 -15.74 -10.69 4.39
C GLY A 135 -16.54 -11.84 5.00
N GLY A 136 -17.32 -11.50 6.01
CA GLY A 136 -18.28 -12.32 6.75
C GLY A 136 -19.08 -11.42 7.69
N PRO A 137 -20.17 -11.88 8.33
CA PRO A 137 -21.07 -11.00 9.09
C PRO A 137 -20.39 -10.19 10.21
N ARG A 138 -19.52 -10.84 11.02
CA ARG A 138 -18.74 -10.18 12.09
C ARG A 138 -17.76 -9.15 11.52
N VAL A 139 -17.07 -9.51 10.44
CA VAL A 139 -16.10 -8.66 9.74
C VAL A 139 -16.79 -7.42 9.17
N GLN A 140 -17.99 -7.58 8.58
CA GLN A 140 -18.78 -6.45 8.08
C GLN A 140 -19.26 -5.55 9.23
N HIS A 141 -19.76 -6.12 10.32
CA HIS A 141 -20.18 -5.35 11.49
C HIS A 141 -19.04 -4.49 12.08
N VAL A 142 -17.84 -5.06 12.26
CA VAL A 142 -16.65 -4.30 12.74
C VAL A 142 -16.27 -3.20 11.75
N LYS A 143 -16.32 -3.46 10.44
CA LYS A 143 -16.08 -2.43 9.40
C LYS A 143 -17.09 -1.28 9.50
N ASP A 144 -18.37 -1.60 9.64
CA ASP A 144 -19.45 -0.61 9.72
C ASP A 144 -19.30 0.25 11.00
N ILE A 145 -18.98 -0.35 12.15
CA ILE A 145 -18.67 0.39 13.38
C ILE A 145 -17.46 1.31 13.20
N ILE A 146 -16.34 0.84 12.63
CA ILE A 146 -15.15 1.68 12.40
C ILE A 146 -15.49 2.87 11.50
N LEU A 147 -16.26 2.67 10.43
CA LEU A 147 -16.66 3.75 9.53
C LEU A 147 -17.59 4.75 10.22
N GLN A 148 -18.65 4.28 10.91
CA GLN A 148 -19.63 5.11 11.61
C GLN A 148 -19.08 5.77 12.88
N SER A 149 -17.98 5.28 13.45
CA SER A 149 -17.32 5.95 14.57
C SER A 149 -16.80 7.35 14.22
N ASN A 150 -16.55 7.64 12.93
CA ASN A 150 -16.08 8.96 12.51
C ASN A 150 -17.18 10.04 12.66
N PRO A 151 -18.36 9.97 12.00
CA PRO A 151 -19.44 10.94 12.23
C PRO A 151 -19.74 11.21 13.72
N LEU A 152 -19.82 10.15 14.54
CA LEU A 152 -20.07 10.30 15.98
C LEU A 152 -18.94 11.04 16.71
N LEU A 153 -17.67 10.63 16.52
CA LEU A 153 -16.56 11.26 17.22
C LEU A 153 -16.23 12.66 16.65
N GLU A 154 -16.56 12.94 15.39
CA GLU A 154 -16.44 14.27 14.79
C GLU A 154 -17.52 15.22 15.34
N ALA A 155 -18.76 14.76 15.54
CA ALA A 155 -19.81 15.57 16.17
C ALA A 155 -19.41 16.08 17.56
N PHE A 156 -18.87 15.21 18.43
CA PHE A 156 -18.49 15.55 19.80
C PHE A 156 -17.02 16.00 19.97
N GLY A 157 -16.16 15.81 18.96
CA GLY A 157 -14.71 16.03 19.07
C GLY A 157 -14.11 17.01 18.05
N ASN A 158 -14.85 17.37 16.99
CA ASN A 158 -14.41 18.36 16.01
C ASN A 158 -15.14 19.70 16.19
N ALA A 159 -14.51 20.77 15.73
CA ALA A 159 -15.07 22.11 15.71
C ALA A 159 -14.55 22.96 14.54
N LYS A 160 -15.28 24.03 14.23
CA LYS A 160 -14.82 25.08 13.30
C LYS A 160 -13.74 25.93 13.96
N THR A 161 -12.56 25.93 13.36
CA THR A 161 -11.45 26.85 13.65
C THR A 161 -11.30 27.87 12.53
N VAL A 162 -10.45 28.90 12.72
CA VAL A 162 -10.13 29.88 11.66
C VAL A 162 -9.57 29.20 10.38
N ARG A 163 -8.79 28.11 10.53
CA ARG A 163 -8.10 27.43 9.40
C ARG A 163 -8.88 26.27 8.77
N ASN A 164 -9.80 25.65 9.52
CA ASN A 164 -10.53 24.45 9.08
C ASN A 164 -11.93 24.41 9.71
N ASN A 165 -12.94 24.18 8.87
CA ASN A 165 -14.35 24.16 9.25
C ASN A 165 -14.74 22.91 10.06
N ASN A 166 -14.08 21.78 9.84
CA ASN A 166 -14.26 20.53 10.58
C ASN A 166 -12.87 20.05 11.09
N SER A 167 -12.40 20.64 12.19
CA SER A 167 -11.07 20.37 12.74
C SER A 167 -11.15 19.49 13.98
N SER A 168 -10.49 18.32 13.95
CA SER A 168 -10.35 17.46 15.13
C SER A 168 -9.64 18.19 16.27
N ARG A 169 -10.29 18.22 17.44
CA ARG A 169 -9.77 18.77 18.70
C ARG A 169 -9.49 17.68 19.74
N PHE A 170 -9.19 16.48 19.25
CA PHE A 170 -8.70 15.31 19.97
C PHE A 170 -7.79 14.51 19.02
N GLY A 171 -6.90 13.68 19.56
CA GLY A 171 -6.17 12.67 18.81
C GLY A 171 -6.89 11.32 18.83
N LYS A 172 -6.91 10.61 17.70
CA LYS A 172 -7.53 9.28 17.57
C LYS A 172 -6.53 8.25 17.08
N TYR A 173 -6.37 7.18 17.85
CA TYR A 173 -5.63 5.99 17.44
C TYR A 173 -6.60 4.83 17.29
N PHE A 174 -6.78 4.37 16.05
CA PHE A 174 -7.54 3.18 15.73
C PHE A 174 -6.59 1.99 15.71
N GLU A 175 -6.92 0.94 16.44
CA GLU A 175 -6.26 -0.36 16.39
C GLU A 175 -7.23 -1.35 15.76
N ILE A 176 -6.96 -1.80 14.54
CA ILE A 176 -7.74 -2.85 13.87
C ILE A 176 -7.10 -4.18 14.21
N GLN A 177 -7.87 -5.12 14.75
CA GLN A 177 -7.37 -6.44 15.17
C GLN A 177 -7.78 -7.49 14.16
N PHE A 178 -6.83 -8.36 13.82
CA PHE A 178 -7.00 -9.38 12.80
C PHE A 178 -6.96 -10.77 13.41
N SER A 179 -7.66 -11.71 12.76
CA SER A 179 -7.44 -13.14 12.92
C SER A 179 -6.17 -13.58 12.19
N SER A 180 -5.63 -14.74 12.56
CA SER A 180 -4.53 -15.41 11.86
C SER A 180 -4.82 -15.75 10.38
N GLY A 181 -6.08 -15.65 9.94
CA GLY A 181 -6.49 -15.71 8.52
C GLY A 181 -6.39 -14.37 7.77
N GLY A 182 -6.21 -13.25 8.47
CA GLY A 182 -6.15 -11.90 7.91
C GLY A 182 -7.48 -11.13 7.91
N GLU A 183 -8.51 -11.65 8.57
CA GLU A 183 -9.82 -10.99 8.64
C GLU A 183 -9.90 -10.02 9.84
N PRO A 184 -10.39 -8.78 9.69
CA PRO A 184 -10.55 -7.83 10.79
C PRO A 184 -11.83 -8.16 11.56
N ASP A 185 -11.66 -8.82 12.71
CA ASP A 185 -12.72 -9.41 13.54
C ASP A 185 -12.86 -8.75 14.92
N GLY A 186 -12.07 -7.70 15.18
CA GLY A 186 -12.18 -6.82 16.34
C GLY A 186 -11.42 -5.51 16.15
N GLY A 187 -11.47 -4.64 17.16
CA GLY A 187 -10.73 -3.38 17.14
C GLY A 187 -10.83 -2.59 18.45
N LYS A 188 -10.05 -1.52 18.54
CA LYS A 188 -10.02 -0.63 19.69
C LYS A 188 -9.69 0.81 19.27
N ILE A 189 -10.42 1.78 19.82
CA ILE A 189 -10.13 3.21 19.69
C ILE A 189 -9.57 3.72 21.00
N PHE A 190 -8.46 4.44 20.90
CA PHE A 190 -7.92 5.24 22.00
C PHE A 190 -8.10 6.72 21.64
N ASN A 191 -8.83 7.44 22.49
CA ASN A 191 -8.95 8.88 22.43
C ASN A 191 -7.85 9.53 23.28
N PHE A 192 -7.35 10.67 22.81
CA PHE A 192 -6.35 11.45 23.54
C PHE A 192 -6.72 12.92 23.44
N LEU A 193 -6.59 13.65 24.55
CA LEU A 193 -6.39 15.11 24.51
C LEU A 193 -7.55 15.89 23.86
N LEU A 194 -8.78 15.60 24.30
CA LEU A 194 -9.95 16.42 24.00
C LEU A 194 -9.78 17.83 24.57
N GLU A 195 -9.90 18.85 23.72
CA GLU A 195 -9.80 20.27 24.09
C GLU A 195 -11.06 20.76 24.84
N LYS A 196 -11.20 20.35 26.10
CA LYS A 196 -12.39 20.63 26.93
C LYS A 196 -12.75 22.12 27.04
N SER A 197 -11.77 23.02 27.00
CA SER A 197 -12.00 24.47 27.12
C SER A 197 -12.95 25.02 26.05
N ARG A 198 -12.99 24.39 24.87
CA ARG A 198 -13.87 24.76 23.75
C ARG A 198 -15.38 24.63 24.07
N VAL A 199 -15.75 23.87 25.10
CA VAL A 199 -17.13 23.80 25.59
C VAL A 199 -17.64 25.17 26.03
N VAL A 200 -16.80 25.97 26.71
CA VAL A 200 -17.22 27.21 27.39
C VAL A 200 -16.63 28.49 26.77
N MET A 201 -15.46 28.40 26.12
CA MET A 201 -14.69 29.53 25.60
C MET A 201 -14.16 29.22 24.20
N ARG A 202 -14.26 30.17 23.27
CA ARG A 202 -13.74 30.05 21.89
C ARG A 202 -13.03 31.33 21.46
N ASN A 203 -12.12 31.22 20.49
CA ASN A 203 -11.56 32.39 19.82
C ASN A 203 -12.62 33.05 18.89
N PRO A 204 -12.49 34.36 18.60
CA PRO A 204 -13.34 35.03 17.62
C PRO A 204 -13.36 34.31 16.26
N GLY A 205 -14.56 34.12 15.69
CA GLY A 205 -14.75 33.39 14.43
C GLY A 205 -14.78 31.85 14.53
N GLU A 206 -14.59 31.26 15.71
CA GLU A 206 -14.60 29.81 15.92
C GLU A 206 -15.95 29.28 16.49
N ARG A 207 -16.28 28.01 16.22
CA ARG A 207 -17.41 27.31 16.85
C ARG A 207 -16.96 26.50 18.08
N SER A 208 -17.93 26.15 18.92
CA SER A 208 -17.82 25.01 19.86
C SER A 208 -17.85 23.68 19.09
N PHE A 209 -17.93 22.55 19.79
CA PHE A 209 -18.12 21.22 19.19
C PHE A 209 -19.40 21.16 18.34
N HIS A 210 -19.36 20.44 17.21
CA HIS A 210 -20.45 20.44 16.23
C HIS A 210 -21.79 19.97 16.81
N ILE A 211 -21.80 19.02 17.74
CA ILE A 211 -22.99 18.45 18.37
C ILE A 211 -23.93 19.51 18.96
N PHE A 212 -23.40 20.62 19.51
CA PHE A 212 -24.23 21.70 20.06
C PHE A 212 -25.07 22.40 18.97
N TYR A 213 -24.49 22.61 17.78
CA TYR A 213 -25.18 23.23 16.64
C TYR A 213 -26.11 22.24 15.96
N GLN A 214 -25.64 21.00 15.78
CA GLN A 214 -26.39 19.88 15.22
C GLN A 214 -27.65 19.57 16.03
N LEU A 215 -27.57 19.57 17.37
CA LEU A 215 -28.74 19.40 18.24
C LEU A 215 -29.77 20.53 18.05
N ILE A 216 -29.32 21.79 17.98
CA ILE A 216 -30.23 22.94 17.86
C ILE A 216 -30.89 23.02 16.47
N GLU A 217 -30.17 22.74 15.39
CA GLU A 217 -30.72 22.75 14.02
C GLU A 217 -31.46 21.45 13.65
N GLY A 218 -31.05 20.31 14.22
CA GLY A 218 -31.49 18.97 13.84
C GLY A 218 -32.58 18.33 14.70
N ALA A 219 -32.77 18.75 15.95
CA ALA A 219 -33.78 18.17 16.85
C ALA A 219 -35.22 18.33 16.31
N SER A 220 -36.07 17.33 16.57
CA SER A 220 -37.51 17.40 16.28
C SER A 220 -38.22 18.45 17.17
N ALA A 221 -39.43 18.86 16.79
CA ALA A 221 -40.22 19.81 17.60
C ALA A 221 -40.44 19.30 19.04
N ASP A 222 -40.76 18.01 19.19
CA ASP A 222 -40.97 17.38 20.50
C ASP A 222 -39.67 17.33 21.31
N GLN A 223 -38.54 16.99 20.69
CA GLN A 223 -37.22 17.03 21.33
C GLN A 223 -36.83 18.46 21.75
N LYS A 224 -37.16 19.47 20.94
CA LYS A 224 -36.90 20.85 21.30
C LYS A 224 -37.73 21.28 22.50
N SER A 225 -39.00 20.90 22.55
CA SER A 225 -39.86 21.18 23.69
C SER A 225 -39.40 20.46 24.97
N SER A 226 -38.97 19.20 24.88
CA SER A 226 -38.56 18.42 26.07
C SER A 226 -37.17 18.80 26.61
N LEU A 227 -36.28 19.27 25.75
CA LEU A 227 -34.92 19.70 26.10
C LEU A 227 -34.79 21.21 26.35
N GLY A 228 -35.88 21.97 26.19
CA GLY A 228 -35.87 23.43 26.29
C GLY A 228 -34.98 24.10 25.23
N ILE A 229 -34.92 23.53 24.02
CA ILE A 229 -34.06 24.02 22.94
C ILE A 229 -34.73 25.19 22.20
N THR A 230 -34.04 26.32 22.17
CA THR A 230 -34.47 27.54 21.47
C THR A 230 -33.53 27.86 20.29
N ASN A 231 -33.06 29.11 20.17
CA ASN A 231 -32.18 29.58 19.11
C ASN A 231 -30.71 29.59 19.56
N LEU A 232 -29.78 29.65 18.60
CA LEU A 232 -28.33 29.61 18.87
C LEU A 232 -27.80 30.82 19.68
N ASP A 233 -28.45 31.96 19.60
CA ASP A 233 -28.10 33.23 20.26
C ASP A 233 -28.51 33.27 21.75
N TYR A 234 -29.51 32.49 22.15
CA TYR A 234 -29.96 32.35 23.53
C TYR A 234 -28.90 31.69 24.45
N TYR A 235 -27.99 30.88 23.90
CA TYR A 235 -27.01 30.14 24.70
C TYR A 235 -25.68 30.90 24.82
N THR A 236 -25.32 31.28 26.05
CA THR A 236 -24.09 32.01 26.38
C THR A 236 -22.82 31.29 25.94
N TYR A 237 -22.78 29.95 25.97
CA TYR A 237 -21.63 29.20 25.45
C TYR A 237 -21.54 29.19 23.91
N LEU A 238 -22.61 29.58 23.19
CA LEU A 238 -22.67 29.59 21.72
C LEU A 238 -22.59 31.00 21.10
N ASN A 239 -23.11 32.03 21.77
CA ASN A 239 -23.21 33.39 21.21
C ASN A 239 -21.90 34.22 21.20
N GLN A 240 -20.91 33.90 22.04
CA GLN A 240 -19.68 34.68 22.23
C GLN A 240 -18.84 35.02 20.98
N SER A 241 -18.83 34.17 19.94
CA SER A 241 -17.88 34.32 18.81
C SER A 241 -18.48 34.93 17.53
N GLY A 242 -19.79 35.19 17.51
CA GLY A 242 -20.54 35.59 16.31
C GLY A 242 -20.66 34.52 15.20
N SER A 243 -20.02 33.35 15.35
CA SER A 243 -19.94 32.32 14.30
C SER A 243 -21.05 31.26 14.45
N TYR A 244 -22.26 31.58 13.98
CA TYR A 244 -23.42 30.69 14.07
C TYR A 244 -23.58 29.71 12.90
N LYS A 245 -23.28 30.12 11.66
CA LYS A 245 -23.39 29.28 10.44
C LYS A 245 -22.03 29.09 9.76
N VAL A 246 -21.89 28.01 8.99
CA VAL A 246 -20.70 27.68 8.21
C VAL A 246 -21.16 27.18 6.85
N ASP A 247 -20.68 27.81 5.78
CA ASP A 247 -21.22 27.61 4.42
C ASP A 247 -21.09 26.17 3.90
N ASP A 248 -20.07 25.43 4.35
CA ASP A 248 -19.79 24.04 3.96
C ASP A 248 -20.41 22.97 4.87
N ILE A 249 -21.17 23.34 5.93
CA ILE A 249 -21.68 22.40 6.94
C ILE A 249 -23.21 22.43 7.00
N ASN A 250 -23.84 21.26 7.00
CA ASN A 250 -25.29 21.12 7.14
C ASN A 250 -25.61 20.49 8.49
N ASP A 251 -25.56 21.29 9.56
CA ASP A 251 -25.72 20.85 10.94
C ASP A 251 -26.98 19.97 11.16
N LYS A 252 -28.06 20.19 10.39
CA LYS A 252 -29.28 19.37 10.44
C LYS A 252 -29.12 17.97 9.82
N HIS A 253 -28.41 17.86 8.70
CA HIS A 253 -28.10 16.57 8.08
C HIS A 253 -27.09 15.79 8.92
N ASP A 254 -26.05 16.48 9.40
CA ASP A 254 -24.95 15.87 10.14
C ASP A 254 -25.44 15.36 11.53
N PHE A 255 -26.49 15.98 12.08
CA PHE A 255 -27.22 15.44 13.24
C PHE A 255 -27.85 14.07 12.92
N GLN A 256 -28.48 13.90 11.75
CA GLN A 256 -29.09 12.63 11.35
C GLN A 256 -28.02 11.54 11.14
N GLU A 257 -26.88 11.87 10.52
CA GLU A 257 -25.74 10.95 10.43
C GLU A 257 -25.21 10.57 11.82
N THR A 258 -25.13 11.53 12.74
CA THR A 258 -24.68 11.28 14.13
C THR A 258 -25.63 10.34 14.88
N LEU A 259 -26.95 10.52 14.77
CA LEU A 259 -27.95 9.63 15.38
C LEU A 259 -27.93 8.23 14.75
N HIS A 260 -27.72 8.14 13.43
CA HIS A 260 -27.57 6.86 12.72
C HIS A 260 -26.29 6.12 13.15
N ALA A 261 -25.17 6.84 13.30
CA ALA A 261 -23.93 6.27 13.79
C ALA A 261 -24.09 5.67 15.20
N MET A 262 -24.79 6.36 16.11
CA MET A 262 -25.11 5.83 17.44
C MET A 262 -25.92 4.51 17.36
N ASP A 263 -26.91 4.42 16.47
CA ASP A 263 -27.70 3.19 16.27
C ASP A 263 -26.83 2.04 15.73
N VAL A 264 -25.94 2.29 14.76
CA VAL A 264 -25.04 1.25 14.19
C VAL A 264 -24.01 0.75 15.20
N ILE A 265 -23.54 1.62 16.10
CA ILE A 265 -22.66 1.26 17.22
C ILE A 265 -23.39 0.43 18.29
N GLY A 266 -24.73 0.46 18.30
CA GLY A 266 -25.56 -0.26 19.28
C GLY A 266 -25.80 0.52 20.57
N ILE A 267 -25.69 1.85 20.56
CA ILE A 267 -26.11 2.70 21.68
C ILE A 267 -27.63 2.66 21.75
N SER A 268 -28.20 2.38 22.92
CA SER A 268 -29.65 2.23 23.04
C SER A 268 -30.38 3.55 22.77
N GLY A 269 -31.62 3.48 22.28
CA GLY A 269 -32.44 4.68 22.05
C GLY A 269 -32.65 5.52 23.31
N MET A 270 -32.62 4.90 24.50
CA MET A 270 -32.69 5.56 25.80
C MET A 270 -31.36 6.25 26.15
N ASP A 271 -30.22 5.56 26.04
CA ASP A 271 -28.90 6.16 26.30
C ASP A 271 -28.61 7.31 25.35
N ARG A 272 -29.00 7.18 24.07
CA ARG A 272 -28.94 8.27 23.08
C ARG A 272 -29.73 9.50 23.51
N ALA A 273 -30.96 9.32 24.00
CA ALA A 273 -31.75 10.43 24.52
C ALA A 273 -31.07 11.09 25.73
N LEU A 274 -30.51 10.30 26.65
CA LEU A 274 -29.77 10.79 27.82
C LEU A 274 -28.48 11.53 27.45
N VAL A 275 -27.76 11.09 26.41
CA VAL A 275 -26.61 11.81 25.85
C VAL A 275 -27.02 13.19 25.33
N LEU A 276 -28.09 13.28 24.53
CA LEU A 276 -28.60 14.56 24.03
C LEU A 276 -29.14 15.46 25.16
N GLN A 277 -29.74 14.86 26.19
CA GLN A 277 -30.20 15.54 27.39
C GLN A 277 -29.05 16.18 28.18
N ILE A 278 -27.90 15.51 28.31
CA ILE A 278 -26.69 16.10 28.90
C ILE A 278 -26.13 17.23 28.02
N VAL A 279 -26.13 17.08 26.69
CA VAL A 279 -25.70 18.15 25.76
C VAL A 279 -26.58 19.41 25.92
N ALA A 280 -27.90 19.24 26.02
CA ALA A 280 -28.82 20.34 26.32
C ALA A 280 -28.59 20.91 27.72
N GLY A 281 -28.37 20.07 28.74
CA GLY A 281 -28.04 20.48 30.10
C GLY A 281 -26.78 21.35 30.18
N ILE A 282 -25.74 21.02 29.41
CA ILE A 282 -24.50 21.84 29.29
C ILE A 282 -24.81 23.22 28.70
N LEU A 283 -25.66 23.29 27.67
CA LEU A 283 -26.05 24.56 27.05
C LEU A 283 -26.81 25.46 28.04
N HIS A 284 -27.76 24.91 28.78
CA HIS A 284 -28.49 25.66 29.80
C HIS A 284 -27.63 26.03 31.02
N LEU A 285 -26.68 25.18 31.43
CA LEU A 285 -25.73 25.52 32.50
C LEU A 285 -24.97 26.81 32.19
N GLY A 286 -24.59 27.03 30.92
CA GLY A 286 -23.89 28.25 30.50
C GLY A 286 -24.67 29.54 30.64
N ASN A 287 -26.00 29.48 30.76
CA ASN A 287 -26.87 30.65 30.96
C ASN A 287 -27.00 31.05 32.44
N ILE A 288 -26.43 30.28 33.37
CA ILE A 288 -26.36 30.66 34.79
C ILE A 288 -25.31 31.77 34.95
N ASN A 289 -25.78 32.97 35.24
CA ASN A 289 -24.94 34.11 35.60
C ASN A 289 -24.88 34.32 37.11
N PHE A 290 -23.82 34.97 37.58
CA PHE A 290 -23.59 35.29 38.98
C PHE A 290 -23.37 36.79 39.16
N LYS A 291 -23.94 37.34 40.23
CA LYS A 291 -23.79 38.73 40.66
C LYS A 291 -23.08 38.77 42.01
N GLU A 292 -22.40 39.88 42.30
CA GLU A 292 -21.77 40.10 43.60
C GLU A 292 -22.81 40.52 44.64
N ALA A 293 -22.83 39.81 45.77
CA ALA A 293 -23.68 40.08 46.92
C ALA A 293 -22.85 39.95 48.20
N GLY A 294 -22.45 41.09 48.78
CA GLY A 294 -21.67 41.13 50.02
C GLY A 294 -20.29 40.47 49.90
N ASN A 295 -19.55 40.75 48.81
CA ASN A 295 -18.26 40.16 48.43
C ASN A 295 -18.29 38.67 48.02
N TYR A 296 -19.48 38.06 47.94
CA TYR A 296 -19.66 36.66 47.52
C TYR A 296 -20.52 36.55 46.26
N ALA A 297 -20.46 35.40 45.59
CA ALA A 297 -21.31 35.08 44.45
C ALA A 297 -22.73 34.74 44.91
N ALA A 298 -23.72 35.39 44.29
CA ALA A 298 -25.10 34.93 44.26
C ALA A 298 -25.51 34.67 42.82
N VAL A 299 -26.38 33.68 42.59
CA VAL A 299 -27.00 33.48 41.26
C VAL A 299 -27.82 34.73 40.90
N GLU A 300 -27.72 35.17 39.65
CA GLU A 300 -28.37 36.42 39.19
C GLU A 300 -29.90 36.27 39.13
N ASN A 301 -30.36 35.22 38.44
CA ASN A 301 -31.75 34.77 38.36
C ASN A 301 -31.81 33.24 38.59
N ASP A 302 -32.55 32.81 39.61
CA ASP A 302 -32.68 31.39 40.00
C ASP A 302 -33.45 30.55 38.97
N GLU A 303 -34.25 31.15 38.08
CA GLU A 303 -35.00 30.44 37.03
C GLU A 303 -34.07 29.70 36.06
N PHE A 304 -32.87 30.25 35.77
CA PHE A 304 -31.88 29.60 34.91
C PHE A 304 -31.28 28.32 35.51
N LEU A 305 -31.53 28.02 36.79
CA LEU A 305 -31.17 26.75 37.41
C LEU A 305 -32.18 25.63 37.10
N ALA A 306 -33.43 25.97 36.78
CA ALA A 306 -34.51 24.98 36.65
C ALA A 306 -34.29 23.99 35.51
N PHE A 307 -33.94 24.47 34.30
CA PHE A 307 -33.64 23.59 33.16
C PHE A 307 -32.41 22.69 33.40
N PRO A 308 -31.24 23.20 33.85
CA PRO A 308 -30.10 22.35 34.22
C PRO A 308 -30.46 21.31 35.28
N SER A 309 -31.20 21.68 36.32
CA SER A 309 -31.62 20.76 37.38
C SER A 309 -32.54 19.64 36.86
N PHE A 310 -33.55 19.99 36.07
CA PHE A 310 -34.45 19.02 35.44
C PHE A 310 -33.69 18.08 34.49
N LEU A 311 -32.87 18.62 33.58
CA LEU A 311 -32.16 17.83 32.58
C LEU A 311 -31.05 16.96 33.18
N LEU A 312 -30.41 17.38 34.28
CA LEU A 312 -29.41 16.58 34.99
C LEU A 312 -30.00 15.72 36.12
N GLY A 313 -31.32 15.81 36.38
CA GLY A 313 -32.00 15.07 37.43
C GLY A 313 -31.46 15.38 38.84
N ILE A 314 -31.10 16.63 39.11
CA ILE A 314 -30.53 17.09 40.39
C ILE A 314 -31.42 18.17 41.01
N ASP A 315 -31.41 18.22 42.35
CA ASP A 315 -32.12 19.27 43.09
C ASP A 315 -31.56 20.68 42.78
N GLN A 316 -32.46 21.66 42.63
CA GLN A 316 -32.16 23.04 42.27
C GLN A 316 -31.45 23.80 43.38
N HIS A 317 -31.80 23.53 44.65
CA HIS A 317 -31.13 24.15 45.78
C HIS A 317 -29.68 23.65 45.90
N ARG A 318 -29.45 22.34 45.79
CA ARG A 318 -28.11 21.74 45.76
C ARG A 318 -27.26 22.23 44.60
N LEU A 319 -27.83 22.40 43.41
CA LEU A 319 -27.11 23.00 42.28
C LEU A 319 -26.68 24.43 42.62
N LYS A 320 -27.58 25.27 43.13
CA LYS A 320 -27.28 26.65 43.55
C LYS A 320 -26.17 26.70 44.60
N GLU A 321 -26.30 25.88 45.65
CA GLU A 321 -25.35 25.76 46.75
C GLU A 321 -23.96 25.37 46.21
N LYS A 322 -23.82 24.21 45.55
CA LYS A 322 -22.51 23.71 45.07
C LYS A 322 -21.88 24.54 43.93
N LEU A 323 -22.62 25.46 43.31
CA LEU A 323 -22.07 26.47 42.38
C LEU A 323 -21.55 27.74 43.10
N THR A 324 -22.05 28.04 44.30
CA THR A 324 -21.74 29.28 45.05
C THR A 324 -20.98 29.05 46.35
N SER A 325 -20.85 27.80 46.82
CA SER A 325 -20.03 27.39 47.96
C SER A 325 -19.15 26.17 47.63
N ARG A 326 -18.17 25.90 48.48
CA ARG A 326 -17.25 24.76 48.38
C ARG A 326 -16.87 24.24 49.76
N LYS A 327 -16.82 22.91 49.91
CA LYS A 327 -16.26 22.28 51.12
C LYS A 327 -14.74 22.24 51.05
N MET A 328 -14.10 22.78 52.07
CA MET A 328 -12.66 22.74 52.25
C MET A 328 -12.31 21.97 53.52
N ASP A 329 -11.60 20.86 53.36
CA ASP A 329 -11.03 20.09 54.47
C ASP A 329 -9.72 20.75 54.95
N GLY A 330 -9.80 21.52 56.03
CA GLY A 330 -8.65 22.08 56.72
C GLY A 330 -8.01 21.04 57.65
N LYS A 331 -6.69 20.85 57.54
CA LYS A 331 -5.91 20.16 58.57
C LYS A 331 -5.19 21.17 59.45
N TRP A 332 -5.83 21.59 60.54
CA TRP A 332 -5.23 22.43 61.57
C TRP A 332 -4.95 21.60 62.83
N GLY A 333 -3.73 21.67 63.36
CA GLY A 333 -3.37 21.00 64.63
C GLY A 333 -3.53 19.47 64.66
N GLY A 334 -3.56 18.79 63.51
CA GLY A 334 -3.71 17.33 63.42
C GLY A 334 -5.15 16.81 63.44
N LYS A 335 -6.16 17.69 63.57
CA LYS A 335 -7.56 17.37 63.28
C LYS A 335 -7.90 17.79 61.84
N SER A 336 -8.82 17.07 61.21
CA SER A 336 -9.45 17.49 59.96
C SER A 336 -10.78 18.17 60.30
N GLU A 337 -10.97 19.40 59.88
CA GLU A 337 -12.22 20.16 60.00
C GLU A 337 -12.69 20.54 58.59
N SER A 338 -13.94 20.23 58.26
CA SER A 338 -14.55 20.60 56.98
C SER A 338 -15.29 21.92 57.14
N ILE A 339 -14.95 22.90 56.30
CA ILE A 339 -15.53 24.25 56.33
C ILE A 339 -16.20 24.52 54.97
N ASP A 340 -17.47 24.92 55.00
CA ASP A 340 -18.18 25.44 53.83
C ASP A 340 -17.77 26.90 53.58
N VAL A 341 -17.13 27.15 52.43
CA VAL A 341 -16.61 28.47 52.02
C VAL A 341 -17.44 29.00 50.85
N THR A 342 -18.05 30.18 51.02
CA THR A 342 -18.73 30.89 49.93
C THR A 342 -17.73 31.46 48.93
N LEU A 343 -17.99 31.24 47.64
CA LEU A 343 -17.14 31.60 46.52
C LEU A 343 -17.37 33.06 46.10
N ASN A 344 -16.38 33.67 45.42
CA ASN A 344 -16.59 34.93 44.70
C ASN A 344 -17.17 34.68 43.28
N VAL A 345 -17.60 35.74 42.59
CA VAL A 345 -18.26 35.66 41.27
C VAL A 345 -17.42 34.89 40.25
N GLU A 346 -16.12 35.17 40.21
CA GLU A 346 -15.16 34.52 39.30
C GLU A 346 -15.07 33.01 39.58
N GLN A 347 -14.91 32.63 40.85
CA GLN A 347 -14.87 31.23 41.30
C GLN A 347 -16.17 30.47 41.03
N ALA A 348 -17.34 31.13 41.11
CA ALA A 348 -18.63 30.53 40.77
C ALA A 348 -18.74 30.28 39.26
N CYS A 349 -18.35 31.25 38.42
CA CYS A 349 -18.22 31.07 36.96
C CYS A 349 -17.29 29.89 36.62
N PHE A 350 -16.10 29.82 37.22
CA PHE A 350 -15.18 28.69 37.03
C PHE A 350 -15.78 27.35 37.47
N THR A 351 -16.61 27.33 38.52
CA THR A 351 -17.23 26.11 39.04
C THR A 351 -18.33 25.59 38.09
N ARG A 352 -19.17 26.48 37.54
CA ARG A 352 -20.13 26.21 36.45
C ARG A 352 -19.43 25.67 35.20
N ASP A 353 -18.35 26.33 34.79
CA ASP A 353 -17.58 25.97 33.61
C ASP A 353 -16.86 24.62 33.77
N ALA A 354 -16.33 24.34 34.96
CA ALA A 354 -15.69 23.05 35.29
C ALA A 354 -16.68 21.88 35.22
N LEU A 355 -17.91 22.05 35.75
CA LEU A 355 -18.97 21.06 35.63
C LEU A 355 -19.34 20.82 34.15
N SER A 356 -19.49 21.90 33.38
CA SER A 356 -19.82 21.86 31.94
C SER A 356 -18.75 21.11 31.12
N LYS A 357 -17.46 21.42 31.35
CA LYS A 357 -16.31 20.73 30.77
C LYS A 357 -16.27 19.24 31.14
N ALA A 358 -16.58 18.91 32.39
CA ALA A 358 -16.55 17.54 32.89
C ALA A 358 -17.69 16.67 32.30
N LEU A 359 -18.92 17.19 32.27
CA LEU A 359 -20.07 16.51 31.65
C LEU A 359 -19.77 16.15 30.18
N HIS A 360 -19.29 17.10 29.39
CA HIS A 360 -18.93 16.87 27.99
C HIS A 360 -17.82 15.83 27.84
N SER A 361 -16.76 15.92 28.66
CA SER A 361 -15.64 14.96 28.64
C SER A 361 -16.11 13.54 28.98
N ARG A 362 -16.98 13.38 29.99
CA ARG A 362 -17.48 12.07 30.39
C ARG A 362 -18.43 11.45 29.36
N VAL A 363 -19.28 12.26 28.73
CA VAL A 363 -20.08 11.80 27.59
C VAL A 363 -19.17 11.34 26.44
N PHE A 364 -18.13 12.10 26.09
CA PHE A 364 -17.18 11.71 25.05
C PHE A 364 -16.44 10.40 25.38
N ASP A 365 -15.98 10.23 26.62
CA ASP A 365 -15.33 9.00 27.07
C ASP A 365 -16.30 7.80 27.03
N TYR A 366 -17.57 7.99 27.41
CA TYR A 366 -18.63 6.96 27.29
C TYR A 366 -18.91 6.55 25.84
N LEU A 367 -18.93 7.51 24.90
CA LEU A 367 -19.11 7.21 23.47
C LEU A 367 -17.94 6.38 22.93
N VAL A 368 -16.71 6.72 23.32
CA VAL A 368 -15.50 5.94 22.98
C VAL A 368 -15.53 4.55 23.62
N GLU A 369 -15.98 4.43 24.87
CA GLU A 369 -16.15 3.13 25.54
C GLU A 369 -17.24 2.26 24.85
N SER A 370 -18.32 2.88 24.37
CA SER A 370 -19.41 2.20 23.66
C SER A 370 -18.96 1.68 22.29
N ILE A 371 -18.21 2.48 21.52
CA ILE A 371 -17.57 2.03 20.29
C ILE A 371 -16.60 0.87 20.56
N ASN A 372 -15.80 0.96 21.63
CA ASN A 372 -14.89 -0.12 22.02
C ASN A 372 -15.64 -1.41 22.38
N LYS A 373 -16.74 -1.33 23.14
CA LYS A 373 -17.59 -2.47 23.50
C LYS A 373 -18.15 -3.18 22.26
N ALA A 374 -18.55 -2.42 21.24
CA ALA A 374 -19.08 -2.96 19.98
C ALA A 374 -18.03 -3.72 19.14
N MET A 375 -16.73 -3.49 19.35
CA MET A 375 -15.63 -4.11 18.59
C MET A 375 -14.79 -5.11 19.39
N VAL A 376 -15.24 -5.53 20.58
CA VAL A 376 -14.49 -6.43 21.47
C VAL A 376 -14.13 -7.76 20.80
N LYS A 377 -12.89 -8.20 21.05
CA LYS A 377 -12.37 -9.52 20.72
C LYS A 377 -11.64 -10.10 21.93
N ASP A 378 -11.85 -11.38 22.20
CA ASP A 378 -11.35 -12.05 23.42
C ASP A 378 -9.82 -12.23 23.42
N HIS A 379 -9.20 -12.36 22.24
CA HIS A 379 -7.78 -12.63 22.06
C HIS A 379 -7.17 -11.71 20.99
N GLN A 380 -6.11 -10.99 21.33
CA GLN A 380 -5.30 -10.22 20.37
C GLN A 380 -4.24 -11.11 19.74
N GLU A 381 -4.16 -11.14 18.40
CA GLU A 381 -3.11 -11.87 17.66
C GLU A 381 -2.21 -10.89 16.89
N LEU A 382 -2.78 -10.19 15.89
CA LEU A 382 -2.10 -9.21 15.05
C LEU A 382 -2.95 -7.95 14.96
N ASN A 383 -2.32 -6.77 14.89
CA ASN A 383 -3.04 -5.51 14.70
C ASN A 383 -2.39 -4.54 13.70
N VAL A 384 -3.24 -3.67 13.15
CA VAL A 384 -2.87 -2.48 12.37
C VAL A 384 -3.34 -1.23 13.12
N GLY A 385 -2.39 -0.44 13.58
CA GLY A 385 -2.62 0.89 14.14
C GLY A 385 -2.74 1.98 13.07
N VAL A 386 -3.69 2.90 13.22
CA VAL A 386 -3.82 4.12 12.41
C VAL A 386 -3.92 5.30 13.37
N LEU A 387 -2.87 6.12 13.44
CA LEU A 387 -2.83 7.34 14.24
C LEU A 387 -3.18 8.55 13.37
N ASP A 388 -4.32 9.17 13.65
CA ASP A 388 -4.70 10.49 13.15
C ASP A 388 -4.71 11.46 14.34
N ILE A 389 -3.68 12.31 14.41
CA ILE A 389 -3.47 13.28 15.48
C ILE A 389 -3.48 14.69 14.91
N TYR A 390 -3.91 15.67 15.71
CA TYR A 390 -3.76 17.09 15.40
C TYR A 390 -2.33 17.43 14.97
N GLY A 391 -2.20 18.41 14.08
CA GLY A 391 -0.88 18.88 13.64
C GLY A 391 -0.16 19.68 14.72
N PHE A 392 1.08 20.05 14.45
CA PHE A 392 1.76 21.09 15.22
C PHE A 392 1.01 22.42 15.07
N GLU A 393 0.74 23.13 16.18
CA GLU A 393 -0.08 24.36 16.20
C GLU A 393 0.76 25.58 16.55
N ILE A 394 0.74 26.58 15.65
CA ILE A 394 1.31 27.90 15.86
C ILE A 394 0.25 28.94 15.50
N PHE A 395 -0.27 29.63 16.51
CA PHE A 395 -1.24 30.72 16.41
C PHE A 395 -0.63 32.05 16.93
N GLN A 396 -1.39 33.14 16.81
CA GLN A 396 -1.00 34.46 17.32
C GLN A 396 -0.98 34.49 18.87
N LYS A 397 -1.92 33.82 19.53
CA LYS A 397 -1.93 33.57 20.98
C LYS A 397 -1.96 32.06 21.20
N ASN A 398 -0.95 31.50 21.87
CA ASN A 398 -0.85 30.06 22.15
C ASN A 398 -0.99 29.84 23.67
N GLY A 399 -1.96 29.03 24.08
CA GLY A 399 -2.22 28.72 25.49
C GLY A 399 -1.63 27.37 25.94
N PHE A 400 -2.07 26.93 27.12
CA PHE A 400 -1.70 25.64 27.72
C PHE A 400 -2.06 24.47 26.80
N GLU A 401 -3.19 24.54 26.11
CA GLU A 401 -3.67 23.52 25.17
C GLU A 401 -2.73 23.36 23.97
N GLN A 402 -2.28 24.46 23.35
CA GLN A 402 -1.27 24.44 22.28
C GLN A 402 0.07 23.91 22.79
N PHE A 403 0.49 24.28 24.01
CA PHE A 403 1.71 23.76 24.63
C PHE A 403 1.66 22.22 24.77
N CYS A 404 0.52 21.68 25.22
CA CYS A 404 0.32 20.23 25.31
C CYS A 404 0.26 19.54 23.93
N ILE A 405 -0.42 20.15 22.95
CA ILE A 405 -0.49 19.69 21.55
C ILE A 405 0.91 19.61 20.92
N ASN A 406 1.72 20.66 21.11
CA ASN A 406 3.06 20.73 20.55
C ASN A 406 4.03 19.77 21.27
N PHE A 407 3.88 19.57 22.58
CA PHE A 407 4.62 18.54 23.32
C PHE A 407 4.38 17.13 22.77
N VAL A 408 3.13 16.74 22.47
CA VAL A 408 2.87 15.40 21.90
C VAL A 408 3.41 15.27 20.47
N ASN A 409 3.35 16.34 19.67
CA ASN A 409 4.00 16.36 18.35
C ASN A 409 5.54 16.23 18.47
N GLU A 410 6.16 16.87 19.46
CA GLU A 410 7.60 16.74 19.77
C GLU A 410 7.96 15.28 20.11
N LYS A 411 7.15 14.62 20.94
CA LYS A 411 7.31 13.21 21.33
C LYS A 411 7.16 12.26 20.13
N LEU A 412 6.16 12.48 19.26
CA LEU A 412 5.97 11.68 18.05
C LEU A 412 7.13 11.88 17.04
N GLN A 413 7.66 13.09 16.93
CA GLN A 413 8.83 13.35 16.09
C GLN A 413 10.10 12.71 16.67
N GLN A 414 10.27 12.68 17.99
CA GLN A 414 11.34 11.91 18.63
C GLN A 414 11.24 10.40 18.33
N ILE A 415 10.04 9.81 18.36
CA ILE A 415 9.84 8.40 17.96
C ILE A 415 10.26 8.19 16.50
N PHE A 416 9.87 9.10 15.59
CA PHE A 416 10.28 9.03 14.19
C PHE A 416 11.81 9.05 14.04
N ILE A 417 12.49 9.94 14.76
CA ILE A 417 13.96 10.05 14.77
C ILE A 417 14.60 8.77 15.32
N GLU A 418 14.08 8.24 16.42
CA GLU A 418 14.62 7.04 17.08
C GLU A 418 14.42 5.76 16.25
N LEU A 419 13.18 5.49 15.82
CA LEU A 419 12.84 4.29 15.05
C LEU A 419 13.31 4.32 13.59
N THR A 420 13.47 5.50 13.00
CA THR A 420 13.88 5.62 11.59
C THR A 420 15.38 5.89 11.46
N LEU A 421 15.90 6.92 12.13
CA LEU A 421 17.26 7.43 11.88
C LEU A 421 18.27 6.75 12.81
N LYS A 422 18.02 6.74 14.13
CA LYS A 422 18.92 6.16 15.13
C LYS A 422 19.05 4.65 14.97
N ALA A 423 17.93 3.93 14.86
CA ALA A 423 17.93 2.48 14.65
C ALA A 423 18.61 2.06 13.33
N GLU A 424 18.53 2.88 12.27
CA GLU A 424 19.22 2.62 11.00
C GLU A 424 20.74 2.79 11.14
N GLN A 425 21.20 3.84 11.82
CA GLN A 425 22.63 4.04 12.11
C GLN A 425 23.19 2.97 13.07
N GLU A 426 22.43 2.59 14.11
CA GLU A 426 22.80 1.52 15.04
C GLU A 426 22.90 0.15 14.35
N GLU A 427 22.00 -0.17 13.43
CA GLU A 427 22.10 -1.38 12.61
C GLU A 427 23.38 -1.36 11.75
N TYR A 428 23.74 -0.22 11.16
CA TYR A 428 24.96 -0.11 10.35
C TYR A 428 26.23 -0.33 11.19
N VAL A 429 26.25 0.13 12.44
CA VAL A 429 27.32 -0.14 13.41
C VAL A 429 27.35 -1.62 13.80
N GLN A 430 26.20 -2.21 14.16
CA GLN A 430 26.09 -3.64 14.52
C GLN A 430 26.49 -4.59 13.38
N GLU A 431 26.22 -4.20 12.14
CA GLU A 431 26.55 -4.98 10.94
C GLU A 431 27.95 -4.68 10.39
N GLY A 432 28.70 -3.74 10.99
CA GLY A 432 30.10 -3.47 10.63
C GLY A 432 30.29 -2.89 9.23
N ILE A 433 29.27 -2.26 8.66
CA ILE A 433 29.34 -1.68 7.29
C ILE A 433 30.01 -0.30 7.31
N ARG A 434 30.59 0.12 6.19
CA ARG A 434 31.14 1.48 6.05
C ARG A 434 30.00 2.42 5.67
N TRP A 435 29.76 3.41 6.52
CA TRP A 435 28.76 4.46 6.33
C TRP A 435 29.30 5.77 6.94
N THR A 436 28.68 6.90 6.60
CA THR A 436 29.05 8.22 7.14
C THR A 436 28.05 8.62 8.22
N PRO A 437 28.48 8.88 9.48
CA PRO A 437 27.66 9.49 10.51
C PRO A 437 26.90 10.70 9.99
N ILE A 438 25.57 10.66 10.11
CA ILE A 438 24.69 11.75 9.70
C ILE A 438 24.16 12.39 10.97
N GLU A 439 24.60 13.61 11.23
CA GLU A 439 24.08 14.41 12.31
C GLU A 439 22.59 14.72 12.07
N TYR A 440 21.78 14.44 13.08
CA TYR A 440 20.37 14.80 13.14
C TYR A 440 20.10 15.47 14.49
N PHE A 441 19.16 16.42 14.51
CA PHE A 441 18.75 17.05 15.76
C PHE A 441 17.99 16.04 16.64
N ASN A 442 18.33 15.97 17.93
CA ASN A 442 17.72 15.04 18.87
C ASN A 442 16.67 15.76 19.73
N ASN A 443 15.40 15.68 19.30
CA ASN A 443 14.25 16.32 19.94
C ASN A 443 14.07 15.93 21.42
N LYS A 444 14.72 14.86 21.91
CA LYS A 444 14.73 14.49 23.33
C LYS A 444 15.10 15.65 24.25
N ILE A 445 15.98 16.56 23.82
CA ILE A 445 16.36 17.76 24.59
C ILE A 445 15.13 18.65 24.87
N VAL A 446 14.26 18.85 23.87
CA VAL A 446 13.01 19.63 23.99
C VAL A 446 11.94 18.84 24.76
N CYS A 447 11.87 17.52 24.58
CA CYS A 447 10.99 16.65 25.38
C CYS A 447 11.35 16.73 26.87
N ASP A 448 12.64 16.60 27.22
CA ASP A 448 13.16 16.64 28.58
C ASP A 448 12.95 18.03 29.22
N LEU A 449 13.19 19.12 28.48
CA LEU A 449 12.86 20.49 28.88
C LEU A 449 11.39 20.63 29.33
N ILE A 450 10.46 19.95 28.65
CA ILE A 450 9.03 20.02 28.97
C ILE A 450 8.67 19.07 30.11
N GLU A 451 9.16 17.82 30.07
CA GLU A 451 8.64 16.73 30.91
C GLU A 451 9.57 16.25 32.04
N SER A 452 10.84 16.68 32.13
CA SER A 452 11.80 16.16 33.12
C SER A 452 11.27 16.24 34.55
N LYS A 453 11.39 15.13 35.28
CA LYS A 453 11.18 15.06 36.74
C LYS A 453 12.50 15.10 37.54
N LEU A 454 13.63 15.14 36.85
CA LEU A 454 14.97 15.17 37.43
C LEU A 454 15.44 16.64 37.52
N ASN A 455 16.55 16.91 38.19
CA ASN A 455 17.13 18.27 38.20
C ASN A 455 17.98 18.50 36.92
N PRO A 456 17.78 19.61 36.17
CA PRO A 456 16.77 20.65 36.38
C PRO A 456 15.34 20.19 35.98
N PRO A 457 14.31 20.54 36.77
CA PRO A 457 12.93 20.12 36.53
C PRO A 457 12.39 20.74 35.24
N GLY A 458 11.57 19.97 34.51
CA GLY A 458 10.92 20.42 33.29
C GLY A 458 9.73 21.34 33.56
N ILE A 459 9.28 22.04 32.51
CA ILE A 459 8.19 23.04 32.57
C ILE A 459 6.93 22.47 33.23
N MET A 460 6.53 21.23 32.90
CA MET A 460 5.35 20.60 33.50
C MET A 460 5.51 20.33 35.00
N SER A 461 6.71 19.99 35.48
CA SER A 461 6.95 19.75 36.90
C SER A 461 6.97 21.06 37.71
N ILE A 462 7.53 22.13 37.16
CA ILE A 462 7.45 23.47 37.77
C ILE A 462 5.99 23.95 37.84
N LEU A 463 5.22 23.72 36.76
CA LEU A 463 3.81 24.06 36.70
C LEU A 463 2.98 23.26 37.72
N ASP A 464 3.18 21.95 37.82
CA ASP A 464 2.54 21.08 38.83
C ASP A 464 2.88 21.52 40.27
N ASP A 465 4.13 21.88 40.56
CA ASP A 465 4.54 22.37 41.88
C ASP A 465 3.94 23.74 42.22
N VAL A 466 3.89 24.69 41.27
CA VAL A 466 3.22 26.00 41.51
C VAL A 466 1.72 25.81 41.73
N CYS A 467 1.07 24.95 40.92
CA CYS A 467 -0.34 24.60 41.09
C CYS A 467 -0.62 24.05 42.50
N ALA A 468 0.29 23.23 43.03
CA ALA A 468 0.20 22.63 44.36
C ALA A 468 0.51 23.60 45.51
N THR A 469 1.41 24.58 45.33
CA THR A 469 1.73 25.56 46.38
C THR A 469 0.74 26.72 46.49
N MET A 470 0.14 27.13 45.37
CA MET A 470 -0.73 28.31 45.28
C MET A 470 -2.23 27.97 45.34
N HIS A 471 -2.63 26.91 46.04
CA HIS A 471 -4.03 26.48 46.13
C HIS A 471 -4.97 27.52 46.77
N ALA A 472 -4.45 28.40 47.64
CA ALA A 472 -5.25 29.33 48.45
C ALA A 472 -5.16 30.81 48.03
N LYS A 473 -4.42 31.14 46.95
CA LYS A 473 -4.32 32.49 46.39
C LYS A 473 -4.44 32.42 44.87
N GLY A 474 -5.51 32.99 44.32
CA GLY A 474 -5.76 32.99 42.87
C GLY A 474 -4.79 33.89 42.10
N GLU A 475 -4.55 35.10 42.63
CA GLU A 475 -3.70 36.10 42.00
C GLU A 475 -2.21 35.72 42.02
N GLY A 476 -1.52 35.99 40.91
CA GLY A 476 -0.06 35.85 40.81
C GLY A 476 0.49 34.43 40.62
N ALA A 477 -0.35 33.39 40.49
CA ALA A 477 0.11 32.02 40.28
C ALA A 477 0.94 31.86 38.99
N ASP A 478 0.45 32.37 37.85
CA ASP A 478 1.15 32.30 36.56
C ASP A 478 2.44 33.16 36.56
N GLN A 479 2.43 34.31 37.25
CA GLN A 479 3.62 35.15 37.44
C GLN A 479 4.68 34.41 38.27
N THR A 480 4.26 33.68 39.31
CA THR A 480 5.14 32.82 40.12
C THR A 480 5.71 31.66 39.29
N MET A 481 4.91 31.08 38.40
CA MET A 481 5.35 30.06 37.44
C MET A 481 6.41 30.62 36.47
N LEU A 482 6.16 31.79 35.87
CA LEU A 482 7.15 32.50 35.05
C LEU A 482 8.43 32.84 35.82
N GLN A 483 8.34 33.25 37.08
CA GLN A 483 9.51 33.54 37.91
C GLN A 483 10.33 32.27 38.20
N LYS A 484 9.68 31.14 38.52
CA LYS A 484 10.40 29.87 38.71
C LYS A 484 11.04 29.36 37.41
N LEU A 485 10.33 29.46 36.27
CA LEU A 485 10.89 29.16 34.94
C LEU A 485 12.13 30.03 34.66
N ARG A 486 12.06 31.33 34.96
CA ARG A 486 13.19 32.26 34.82
C ARG A 486 14.40 31.83 35.65
N THR A 487 14.19 31.42 36.90
CA THR A 487 15.30 31.02 37.79
C THR A 487 15.88 29.64 37.44
N GLN A 488 15.06 28.70 36.97
CA GLN A 488 15.45 27.28 36.83
C GLN A 488 15.77 26.85 35.38
N ILE A 489 15.25 27.53 34.36
CA ILE A 489 15.30 27.08 32.96
C ILE A 489 15.93 28.09 31.98
N THR A 490 16.05 29.39 32.31
CA THR A 490 16.55 30.45 31.37
C THR A 490 17.84 30.13 30.61
N ASN A 491 18.77 29.37 31.20
CA ASN A 491 20.05 29.03 30.57
C ASN A 491 19.95 27.91 29.50
N HIS A 492 18.76 27.36 29.26
CA HIS A 492 18.53 26.28 28.31
C HIS A 492 18.34 26.82 26.88
N GLU A 493 19.15 26.35 25.92
CA GLU A 493 19.20 26.84 24.53
C GLU A 493 17.83 26.89 23.81
N HIS A 494 16.95 25.94 24.14
CA HIS A 494 15.60 25.84 23.56
C HIS A 494 14.52 26.64 24.31
N PHE A 495 14.87 27.46 25.30
CA PHE A 495 13.92 28.21 26.11
C PHE A 495 14.30 29.70 26.19
N ASN A 496 13.31 30.58 26.03
CA ASN A 496 13.41 32.00 26.33
C ASN A 496 12.18 32.44 27.14
N SER A 497 12.28 33.51 27.91
CA SER A 497 11.14 34.07 28.65
C SER A 497 10.98 35.57 28.45
N TRP A 498 9.75 36.06 28.54
CA TRP A 498 9.41 37.48 28.50
C TRP A 498 8.36 37.79 29.58
N ASN A 499 7.80 39.00 29.64
CA ASN A 499 6.98 39.42 30.79
C ASN A 499 5.59 38.78 30.86
N GLN A 500 5.04 38.27 29.76
CA GLN A 500 3.69 37.69 29.69
C GLN A 500 3.70 36.18 29.38
N GLY A 501 4.85 35.50 29.44
CA GLY A 501 4.94 34.14 28.90
C GLY A 501 6.36 33.61 28.67
N PHE A 502 6.47 32.64 27.77
CA PHE A 502 7.73 32.00 27.41
C PHE A 502 7.73 31.52 25.95
N ILE A 503 8.92 31.28 25.41
CA ILE A 503 9.15 30.80 24.04
C ILE A 503 9.91 29.49 24.11
N ILE A 504 9.45 28.48 23.37
CA ILE A 504 10.18 27.23 23.17
C ILE A 504 10.64 27.13 21.72
N HIS A 505 11.90 26.73 21.52
CA HIS A 505 12.46 26.37 20.22
C HIS A 505 12.17 24.89 19.94
N HIS A 506 10.99 24.62 19.36
CA HIS A 506 10.57 23.28 18.93
C HIS A 506 11.22 22.88 17.60
N TYR A 507 11.12 21.60 17.23
CA TYR A 507 11.57 21.13 15.90
C TYR A 507 10.90 21.86 14.73
N ALA A 508 9.67 22.35 14.95
CA ALA A 508 8.88 23.06 13.95
C ALA A 508 9.11 24.59 13.95
N GLY A 509 10.00 25.10 14.79
CA GLY A 509 10.29 26.52 14.92
C GLY A 509 10.04 27.09 16.32
N LYS A 510 10.10 28.41 16.44
CA LYS A 510 9.93 29.13 17.71
C LYS A 510 8.44 29.38 17.98
N VAL A 511 7.94 28.93 19.14
CA VAL A 511 6.54 29.16 19.54
C VAL A 511 6.50 29.95 20.84
N SER A 512 5.79 31.08 20.83
CA SER A 512 5.51 31.92 22.00
C SER A 512 4.20 31.51 22.66
N TYR A 513 4.28 31.11 23.92
CA TYR A 513 3.15 30.77 24.79
C TYR A 513 2.86 31.91 25.76
N ASP A 514 1.59 32.27 25.89
CA ASP A 514 1.11 33.21 26.89
C ASP A 514 0.85 32.44 28.20
N ALA A 515 1.41 32.88 29.31
CA ALA A 515 1.25 32.20 30.59
C ALA A 515 -0.09 32.46 31.28
N GLU A 516 -0.92 33.38 30.78
CA GLU A 516 -2.24 33.70 31.33
C GLU A 516 -3.14 32.45 31.44
N GLY A 517 -3.46 32.05 32.67
CA GLY A 517 -4.30 30.89 32.97
C GLY A 517 -3.61 29.53 32.87
N PHE A 518 -2.27 29.46 32.72
CA PHE A 518 -1.55 28.17 32.65
C PHE A 518 -1.74 27.33 33.92
N CYS A 519 -1.59 27.94 35.11
CA CYS A 519 -1.77 27.25 36.39
C CYS A 519 -3.23 26.82 36.61
N GLU A 520 -4.20 27.62 36.17
CA GLU A 520 -5.62 27.30 36.28
C GLU A 520 -5.97 26.09 35.39
N ARG A 521 -5.64 26.16 34.09
CA ARG A 521 -5.90 25.09 33.12
C ARG A 521 -5.14 23.81 33.45
N ASN A 522 -3.93 23.90 34.01
CA ASN A 522 -3.18 22.71 34.41
C ASN A 522 -3.80 22.00 35.62
N ARG A 523 -4.51 22.69 36.52
CA ARG A 523 -5.18 22.03 37.64
C ARG A 523 -6.16 20.96 37.12
N ASP A 524 -7.10 21.33 36.24
CA ASP A 524 -8.13 20.41 35.66
C ASP A 524 -8.71 19.42 36.71
N VAL A 525 -8.92 19.93 37.92
CA VAL A 525 -9.51 19.18 39.03
C VAL A 525 -10.99 19.56 39.09
N LEU A 526 -11.84 18.60 38.76
CA LEU A 526 -13.25 18.68 39.14
C LEU A 526 -13.31 18.56 40.67
N PHE A 527 -13.89 19.55 41.34
CA PHE A 527 -14.04 19.54 42.80
C PHE A 527 -14.91 18.36 43.25
N THR A 528 -14.58 17.77 44.39
CA THR A 528 -15.32 16.64 44.98
C THR A 528 -16.80 16.97 45.15
N ASP A 529 -17.11 18.20 45.56
CA ASP A 529 -18.45 18.78 45.63
C ASP A 529 -19.29 18.61 44.34
N LEU A 530 -18.67 18.74 43.16
CA LEU A 530 -19.35 18.59 41.88
C LEU A 530 -19.52 17.12 41.49
N ILE A 531 -18.62 16.24 41.94
CA ILE A 531 -18.78 14.78 41.82
C ILE A 531 -19.94 14.33 42.71
N GLU A 532 -20.01 14.78 43.96
CA GLU A 532 -21.13 14.51 44.88
C GLU A 532 -22.47 14.99 44.30
N LEU A 533 -22.51 16.19 43.72
CA LEU A 533 -23.71 16.74 43.09
C LEU A 533 -24.21 15.81 41.97
N MET A 534 -23.32 15.37 41.08
CA MET A 534 -23.67 14.45 39.98
C MET A 534 -24.01 13.03 40.48
N GLN A 535 -23.35 12.56 41.54
CA GLN A 535 -23.70 11.30 42.22
C GLN A 535 -25.07 11.35 42.91
N SER A 536 -25.57 12.55 43.24
CA SER A 536 -26.93 12.74 43.75
C SER A 536 -28.02 12.78 42.69
N SER A 537 -27.67 12.69 41.40
CA SER A 537 -28.64 12.67 40.28
C SER A 537 -29.58 11.46 40.37
N GLU A 538 -30.87 11.68 40.15
CA GLU A 538 -31.86 10.61 40.03
C GLU A 538 -31.54 9.69 38.84
N ILE A 539 -30.99 10.26 37.76
CA ILE A 539 -30.69 9.60 36.48
C ILE A 539 -29.50 8.61 36.67
N PRO A 540 -29.72 7.29 36.55
CA PRO A 540 -28.65 6.31 36.76
C PRO A 540 -27.47 6.46 35.79
N PHE A 541 -27.73 6.90 34.56
CA PHE A 541 -26.73 7.14 33.53
C PHE A 541 -25.72 8.24 33.95
N ILE A 542 -26.21 9.36 34.50
CA ILE A 542 -25.34 10.43 35.01
C ILE A 542 -24.53 9.91 36.20
N ARG A 543 -25.12 9.19 37.14
CA ARG A 543 -24.39 8.57 38.25
C ARG A 543 -23.29 7.61 37.77
N ALA A 544 -23.53 6.85 36.70
CA ALA A 544 -22.52 5.96 36.11
C ALA A 544 -21.34 6.73 35.47
N LEU A 545 -21.59 7.90 34.87
CA LEU A 545 -20.54 8.80 34.36
C LEU A 545 -19.64 9.37 35.48
N PHE A 546 -20.11 9.42 36.73
CA PHE A 546 -19.39 9.95 37.90
C PHE A 546 -19.20 8.87 38.98
N SER A 547 -18.68 7.70 38.59
CA SER A 547 -18.53 6.53 39.47
C SER A 547 -17.36 6.58 40.46
N GLU A 548 -16.69 7.73 40.65
CA GLU A 548 -15.54 7.84 41.56
C GLU A 548 -15.90 7.57 43.03
N ASN A 549 -15.20 6.61 43.64
CA ASN A 549 -15.27 6.41 45.08
C ASN A 549 -14.51 7.52 45.84
N LEU A 550 -15.27 8.44 46.44
CA LEU A 550 -14.74 9.57 47.23
C LEU A 550 -14.20 9.14 48.60
N ASN A 551 -14.62 7.99 49.12
CA ASN A 551 -14.25 7.48 50.45
C ASN A 551 -12.92 6.70 50.46
N ALA A 552 -12.30 6.48 49.30
CA ALA A 552 -11.00 5.82 49.23
C ALA A 552 -9.87 6.81 49.59
N GLU A 553 -9.04 6.49 50.60
CA GLU A 553 -7.87 7.30 50.98
C GLU A 553 -6.89 7.49 49.80
N LYS A 554 -7.03 8.59 49.06
CA LYS A 554 -6.08 8.96 48.00
C LYS A 554 -4.79 9.50 48.61
N LYS A 555 -3.87 8.59 48.95
CA LYS A 555 -2.47 8.93 49.27
C LYS A 555 -1.74 9.48 48.04
N GLY A 556 -1.87 10.78 47.78
CA GLY A 556 -1.15 11.48 46.72
C GLY A 556 -1.72 12.87 46.39
N ARG A 557 -0.93 13.68 45.68
CA ARG A 557 -1.41 14.95 45.10
C ARG A 557 -2.46 14.66 44.00
N PRO A 558 -3.48 15.54 43.80
CA PRO A 558 -4.40 15.42 42.66
C PRO A 558 -3.65 15.38 41.32
N THR A 559 -4.16 14.61 40.35
CA THR A 559 -3.55 14.49 39.02
C THR A 559 -3.94 15.68 38.14
N THR A 560 -2.95 16.53 37.86
CA THR A 560 -3.06 17.69 36.95
C THR A 560 -3.29 17.27 35.51
N ALA A 561 -3.77 18.20 34.68
CA ALA A 561 -3.82 18.02 33.23
C ALA A 561 -2.45 17.63 32.68
N GLY A 562 -1.39 18.40 32.95
CA GLY A 562 -0.03 18.12 32.48
C GLY A 562 0.43 16.70 32.82
N SER A 563 0.18 16.23 34.04
CA SER A 563 0.48 14.85 34.43
C SER A 563 -0.37 13.79 33.69
N LYS A 564 -1.67 14.02 33.46
CA LYS A 564 -2.54 13.13 32.65
C LYS A 564 -2.06 13.07 31.20
N ILE A 565 -1.77 14.22 30.61
CA ILE A 565 -1.31 14.41 29.22
C ILE A 565 0.04 13.73 29.01
N LYS A 566 0.99 13.94 29.94
CA LYS A 566 2.28 13.25 29.95
C LYS A 566 2.10 11.73 30.03
N LYS A 567 1.19 11.23 30.87
CA LYS A 567 0.92 9.78 30.94
C LYS A 567 0.37 9.26 29.61
N GLN A 568 -0.68 9.88 29.09
CA GLN A 568 -1.31 9.51 27.80
C GLN A 568 -0.30 9.50 26.64
N ALA A 569 0.56 10.52 26.53
CA ALA A 569 1.59 10.59 25.51
C ALA A 569 2.61 9.44 25.61
N ASN A 570 3.04 9.08 26.83
CA ASN A 570 3.96 7.96 27.05
C ASN A 570 3.29 6.58 26.86
N ASP A 571 2.00 6.43 27.19
CA ASP A 571 1.22 5.22 26.91
C ASP A 571 1.01 5.02 25.39
N LEU A 572 0.79 6.11 24.64
CA LEU A 572 0.76 6.12 23.17
C LEU A 572 2.12 5.73 22.58
N VAL A 573 3.22 6.34 23.04
CA VAL A 573 4.60 5.97 22.64
C VAL A 573 4.83 4.48 22.85
N SER A 574 4.54 3.97 24.05
CA SER A 574 4.69 2.54 24.41
C SER A 574 3.87 1.61 23.50
N THR A 575 2.72 2.06 23.01
CA THR A 575 1.89 1.32 22.07
C THR A 575 2.48 1.31 20.66
N LEU A 576 2.94 2.48 20.17
CA LEU A 576 3.55 2.60 18.85
C LEU A 576 4.87 1.83 18.74
N MET A 577 5.70 1.81 19.78
CA MET A 577 6.98 1.07 19.83
C MET A 577 6.83 -0.47 19.78
N LYS A 578 5.60 -1.00 19.89
CA LYS A 578 5.29 -2.44 19.72
C LYS A 578 4.97 -2.83 18.28
N CYS A 579 4.97 -1.87 17.36
CA CYS A 579 4.54 -2.04 15.97
C CYS A 579 5.64 -1.56 15.01
N THR A 580 5.69 -2.12 13.80
CA THR A 580 6.50 -1.56 12.70
C THR A 580 5.85 -0.26 12.22
N PRO A 581 6.53 0.90 12.27
CA PRO A 581 5.92 2.17 11.91
C PRO A 581 6.03 2.50 10.42
N HIS A 582 4.95 3.04 9.87
CA HIS A 582 4.84 3.63 8.55
C HIS A 582 4.44 5.11 8.71
N TYR A 583 4.86 5.98 7.80
CA TYR A 583 4.68 7.44 7.98
C TYR A 583 4.02 8.09 6.77
N ILE A 584 2.99 8.89 7.03
CA ILE A 584 2.38 9.78 6.05
C ILE A 584 2.55 11.23 6.52
N ARG A 585 3.13 12.06 5.66
CA ARG A 585 3.30 13.50 5.88
C ARG A 585 2.37 14.25 4.91
N CYS A 586 1.29 14.78 5.47
CA CYS A 586 0.26 15.54 4.77
C CYS A 586 0.65 17.03 4.65
N ILE A 587 0.48 17.61 3.46
CA ILE A 587 0.76 19.01 3.14
C ILE A 587 -0.51 19.70 2.64
N LYS A 588 -0.79 20.91 3.13
CA LYS A 588 -1.84 21.80 2.62
C LYS A 588 -1.21 22.77 1.61
N PRO A 589 -1.64 22.80 0.33
CA PRO A 589 -0.98 23.60 -0.69
C PRO A 589 -1.33 25.10 -0.64
N ASN A 590 -2.46 25.49 -0.04
CA ASN A 590 -2.93 26.87 0.03
C ASN A 590 -3.94 27.06 1.19
N GLU A 591 -4.11 28.31 1.66
CA GLU A 591 -5.20 28.67 2.58
C GLU A 591 -6.54 29.01 1.89
N THR A 592 -6.55 29.25 0.58
CA THR A 592 -7.76 29.59 -0.19
C THR A 592 -8.75 28.42 -0.31
N LYS A 593 -8.31 27.20 0.04
CA LYS A 593 -9.02 25.92 -0.11
C LYS A 593 -9.41 25.61 -1.56
N LYS A 594 -8.66 26.12 -2.54
CA LYS A 594 -8.94 25.93 -3.97
C LYS A 594 -8.05 24.83 -4.57
N PRO A 595 -8.59 24.02 -5.51
CA PRO A 595 -7.78 23.08 -6.28
C PRO A 595 -6.88 23.84 -7.27
N LYS A 596 -5.65 23.33 -7.48
CA LYS A 596 -4.61 23.92 -8.35
C LYS A 596 -4.11 25.31 -7.95
N ASP A 597 -4.33 25.71 -6.70
CA ASP A 597 -3.71 26.90 -6.10
C ASP A 597 -2.52 26.49 -5.19
N TRP A 598 -1.47 27.32 -5.12
CA TRP A 598 -0.19 26.95 -4.50
C TRP A 598 0.53 28.14 -3.84
N GLU A 599 0.63 28.09 -2.51
CA GLU A 599 1.29 29.09 -1.68
C GLU A 599 2.72 28.64 -1.32
N GLU A 600 3.71 29.12 -2.08
CA GLU A 600 5.06 28.56 -2.07
C GLU A 600 5.80 28.73 -0.74
N SER A 601 5.68 29.90 -0.11
CA SER A 601 6.20 30.19 1.24
C SER A 601 5.63 29.22 2.29
N ARG A 602 4.34 28.92 2.20
CA ARG A 602 3.65 28.03 3.14
C ARG A 602 4.04 26.58 2.94
N VAL A 603 4.15 26.11 1.70
CA VAL A 603 4.62 24.74 1.45
C VAL A 603 6.09 24.60 1.83
N LYS A 604 6.93 25.63 1.61
CA LYS A 604 8.32 25.64 2.09
C LYS A 604 8.41 25.51 3.62
N HIS A 605 7.65 26.31 4.38
CA HIS A 605 7.57 26.19 5.83
C HIS A 605 7.10 24.78 6.28
N GLN A 606 6.16 24.15 5.55
CA GLN A 606 5.76 22.76 5.81
C GLN A 606 6.88 21.74 5.51
N VAL A 607 7.63 21.91 4.42
CA VAL A 607 8.78 21.07 4.07
C VAL A 607 9.87 21.14 5.14
N GLU A 608 10.10 22.33 5.69
CA GLU A 608 11.02 22.59 6.81
C GLU A 608 10.55 21.89 8.09
N TYR A 609 9.37 22.22 8.62
CA TYR A 609 8.95 21.66 9.92
C TYR A 609 8.68 20.15 9.88
N LEU A 610 8.26 19.59 8.74
CA LEU A 610 8.09 18.14 8.59
C LEU A 610 9.44 17.39 8.48
N GLY A 611 10.56 18.11 8.41
CA GLY A 611 11.92 17.55 8.32
C GLY A 611 12.16 16.74 7.03
N LEU A 612 11.51 17.11 5.93
CA LEU A 612 11.53 16.29 4.71
C LEU A 612 12.91 16.27 4.04
N LYS A 613 13.64 17.38 4.13
CA LYS A 613 15.01 17.55 3.63
C LYS A 613 15.99 16.65 4.39
N GLU A 614 15.88 16.62 5.72
CA GLU A 614 16.69 15.81 6.62
C GLU A 614 16.40 14.31 6.42
N ASN A 615 15.12 13.96 6.24
CA ASN A 615 14.69 12.62 5.86
C ASN A 615 15.34 12.17 4.53
N ILE A 616 15.25 12.98 3.46
CA ILE A 616 15.90 12.69 2.17
C ILE A 616 17.42 12.55 2.32
N ARG A 617 18.07 13.42 3.11
CA ARG A 617 19.52 13.35 3.38
C ARG A 617 19.90 12.01 4.03
N VAL A 618 19.18 11.58 5.07
CA VAL A 618 19.47 10.31 5.75
C VAL A 618 19.24 9.12 4.80
N ARG A 619 18.10 9.07 4.09
CA ARG A 619 17.79 7.96 3.18
C ARG A 619 18.74 7.87 1.98
N ARG A 620 19.30 8.98 1.49
CA ARG A 620 20.27 8.99 0.37
C ARG A 620 21.71 8.63 0.79
N ALA A 621 22.12 8.91 2.02
CA ALA A 621 23.43 8.54 2.53
C ALA A 621 23.47 7.16 3.22
N GLY A 622 22.29 6.60 3.53
CA GLY A 622 22.11 5.19 3.89
C GLY A 622 22.08 4.23 2.69
N TYR A 623 21.51 3.05 2.91
CA TYR A 623 21.36 1.99 1.90
C TYR A 623 19.89 1.80 1.54
N ALA A 624 19.55 1.91 0.25
CA ALA A 624 18.17 1.79 -0.24
C ALA A 624 17.49 0.45 0.10
N TYR A 625 18.24 -0.64 0.25
CA TYR A 625 17.69 -1.96 0.58
C TYR A 625 18.58 -2.74 1.53
N ARG A 626 17.96 -3.38 2.54
CA ARG A 626 18.61 -4.24 3.53
C ARG A 626 17.84 -5.55 3.73
N ARG A 627 18.54 -6.68 3.84
CA ARG A 627 17.91 -8.01 4.06
C ARG A 627 18.88 -8.98 4.72
N VAL A 628 18.40 -9.80 5.66
CA VAL A 628 19.16 -10.94 6.22
C VAL A 628 19.54 -11.91 5.09
N PHE A 629 20.77 -12.42 5.09
CA PHE A 629 21.30 -13.27 4.02
C PHE A 629 20.36 -14.46 3.69
N ARG A 630 19.89 -15.22 4.68
CA ARG A 630 18.88 -16.28 4.49
C ARG A 630 17.59 -15.82 3.79
N LYS A 631 17.00 -14.68 4.22
CA LYS A 631 15.78 -14.12 3.59
C LYS A 631 16.07 -13.64 2.15
N PHE A 632 17.28 -13.16 1.86
CA PHE A 632 17.71 -12.78 0.51
C PHE A 632 17.89 -14.01 -0.39
N LEU A 633 18.65 -15.01 0.07
CA LEU A 633 18.88 -16.27 -0.63
C LEU A 633 17.57 -16.94 -1.02
N ASN A 634 16.63 -17.09 -0.10
CA ASN A 634 15.34 -17.71 -0.38
C ASN A 634 14.52 -16.95 -1.44
N ARG A 635 14.61 -15.61 -1.50
CA ARG A 635 13.89 -14.80 -2.50
C ARG A 635 14.50 -14.94 -3.91
N TYR A 636 15.83 -14.94 -3.98
CA TYR A 636 16.59 -14.86 -5.23
C TYR A 636 17.21 -16.19 -5.69
N ALA A 637 16.97 -17.30 -4.97
CA ALA A 637 17.42 -18.65 -5.31
C ALA A 637 17.04 -19.12 -6.72
N ILE A 638 16.04 -18.50 -7.36
CA ILE A 638 15.61 -18.81 -8.74
C ILE A 638 16.57 -18.26 -9.83
N LEU A 639 17.48 -17.35 -9.47
CA LEU A 639 18.39 -16.71 -10.42
C LEU A 639 19.41 -17.72 -10.99
N THR A 640 19.96 -18.61 -10.16
CA THR A 640 20.98 -19.59 -10.57
C THR A 640 20.57 -21.03 -10.22
N LYS A 641 21.21 -22.03 -10.83
CA LYS A 641 20.89 -23.44 -10.55
C LYS A 641 21.45 -23.93 -9.21
N GLU A 642 22.54 -23.30 -8.79
CA GLU A 642 23.35 -23.61 -7.61
C GLU A 642 22.71 -23.08 -6.31
N SER A 643 21.90 -22.02 -6.43
CA SER A 643 21.11 -21.46 -5.34
C SER A 643 19.71 -22.07 -5.23
N TRP A 644 19.20 -22.69 -6.30
CA TRP A 644 17.89 -23.34 -6.34
C TRP A 644 17.89 -24.78 -5.79
N PRO A 645 16.86 -25.22 -5.05
CA PRO A 645 15.79 -24.43 -4.44
C PRO A 645 16.21 -23.79 -3.10
N THR A 646 17.37 -24.16 -2.57
CA THR A 646 17.91 -23.66 -1.31
C THR A 646 19.42 -23.78 -1.34
N TRP A 647 20.12 -22.70 -1.01
CA TRP A 647 21.58 -22.68 -0.88
C TRP A 647 22.02 -23.56 0.31
N ARG A 648 23.15 -24.27 0.16
CA ARG A 648 23.65 -25.25 1.14
C ARG A 648 25.01 -24.91 1.77
N GLY A 649 25.65 -23.82 1.32
CA GLY A 649 26.91 -23.34 1.88
C GLY A 649 26.70 -22.18 2.86
N ASP A 650 27.80 -21.49 3.20
CA ASP A 650 27.76 -20.24 3.96
C ASP A 650 26.85 -19.20 3.29
N GLU A 651 26.02 -18.50 4.07
CA GLU A 651 25.01 -17.60 3.54
C GLU A 651 25.64 -16.37 2.84
N LYS A 652 26.74 -15.84 3.37
CA LYS A 652 27.43 -14.66 2.81
C LYS A 652 28.07 -15.01 1.46
N GLN A 653 28.63 -16.21 1.30
CA GLN A 653 29.10 -16.72 0.00
C GLN A 653 27.95 -16.94 -1.00
N GLY A 654 26.80 -17.45 -0.55
CA GLY A 654 25.63 -17.61 -1.42
C GLY A 654 25.10 -16.27 -1.96
N VAL A 655 25.08 -15.24 -1.11
CA VAL A 655 24.70 -13.89 -1.52
C VAL A 655 25.72 -13.33 -2.52
N LEU A 656 27.02 -13.47 -2.27
CA LEU A 656 28.06 -13.08 -3.24
C LEU A 656 27.90 -13.78 -4.60
N HIS A 657 27.57 -15.08 -4.60
CA HIS A 657 27.30 -15.83 -5.83
C HIS A 657 26.12 -15.25 -6.62
N LEU A 658 25.01 -14.93 -5.94
CA LEU A 658 23.85 -14.29 -6.57
C LEU A 658 24.19 -12.91 -7.16
N LEU A 659 24.86 -12.04 -6.41
CA LEU A 659 25.23 -10.69 -6.86
C LEU A 659 26.17 -10.72 -8.07
N ARG A 660 27.14 -11.63 -8.08
CA ARG A 660 28.03 -11.87 -9.23
C ARG A 660 27.24 -12.39 -10.44
N SER A 661 26.23 -13.23 -10.23
CA SER A 661 25.42 -13.79 -11.34
C SER A 661 24.60 -12.76 -12.11
N VAL A 662 24.34 -11.58 -11.52
CA VAL A 662 23.66 -10.45 -12.15
C VAL A 662 24.62 -9.30 -12.52
N ASN A 663 25.94 -9.51 -12.40
CA ASN A 663 26.98 -8.49 -12.62
C ASN A 663 26.75 -7.19 -11.81
N MET A 664 26.38 -7.29 -10.53
CA MET A 664 26.28 -6.11 -9.67
C MET A 664 27.67 -5.62 -9.24
N ASP A 665 27.97 -4.35 -9.52
CA ASP A 665 29.24 -3.73 -9.17
C ASP A 665 29.46 -3.64 -7.64
N GLN A 666 30.71 -3.75 -7.21
CA GLN A 666 31.05 -3.90 -5.79
C GLN A 666 30.94 -2.60 -4.97
N ASP A 667 30.80 -1.45 -5.63
CA ASP A 667 30.45 -0.18 -4.99
C ASP A 667 28.95 -0.07 -4.69
N GLN A 668 28.09 -0.82 -5.39
CA GLN A 668 26.63 -0.77 -5.28
C GLN A 668 26.08 -1.49 -4.04
N TYR A 669 26.87 -2.34 -3.38
CA TYR A 669 26.44 -3.09 -2.20
C TYR A 669 27.53 -3.18 -1.12
N GLN A 670 27.12 -3.50 0.10
CA GLN A 670 27.99 -3.98 1.17
C GLN A 670 27.37 -5.21 1.86
N LEU A 671 28.22 -6.01 2.48
CA LEU A 671 27.83 -7.22 3.20
C LEU A 671 28.29 -7.09 4.65
N GLY A 672 27.33 -6.91 5.56
CA GLY A 672 27.58 -6.86 6.99
C GLY A 672 27.89 -8.23 7.59
N HIS A 673 27.62 -8.39 8.88
CA HIS A 673 27.79 -9.65 9.59
C HIS A 673 26.66 -10.65 9.28
N SER A 674 25.41 -10.21 9.16
CA SER A 674 24.23 -11.05 8.89
C SER A 674 23.34 -10.57 7.73
N LYS A 675 23.54 -9.33 7.25
CA LYS A 675 22.70 -8.67 6.24
C LYS A 675 23.46 -8.19 5.02
N ILE A 676 22.79 -8.22 3.86
CA ILE A 676 23.19 -7.48 2.66
C ILE A 676 22.55 -6.10 2.69
N PHE A 677 23.32 -5.11 2.26
CA PHE A 677 22.92 -3.72 2.07
C PHE A 677 23.19 -3.31 0.62
N ILE A 678 22.19 -2.83 -0.11
CA ILE A 678 22.32 -2.33 -1.49
C ILE A 678 22.10 -0.81 -1.44
N LYS A 679 23.03 -0.03 -2.01
CA LYS A 679 23.01 1.44 -1.95
C LYS A 679 21.94 2.04 -2.84
N ALA A 680 21.92 1.65 -4.11
CA ALA A 680 21.11 2.25 -5.16
C ALA A 680 19.83 1.42 -5.42
N PRO A 681 18.63 2.03 -5.46
CA PRO A 681 17.40 1.33 -5.85
C PRO A 681 17.51 0.63 -7.21
N GLU A 682 18.24 1.22 -8.16
CA GLU A 682 18.49 0.71 -9.50
C GLU A 682 19.13 -0.69 -9.49
N SER A 683 20.05 -0.91 -8.55
CA SER A 683 20.73 -2.20 -8.35
C SER A 683 19.78 -3.26 -7.77
N LEU A 684 18.79 -2.87 -6.95
CA LEU A 684 17.71 -3.78 -6.53
C LEU A 684 16.76 -4.10 -7.69
N PHE A 685 16.40 -3.12 -8.52
CA PHE A 685 15.50 -3.35 -9.66
C PHE A 685 16.09 -4.36 -10.67
N LEU A 686 17.41 -4.33 -10.89
CA LEU A 686 18.09 -5.33 -11.73
C LEU A 686 17.94 -6.78 -11.20
N LEU A 687 18.00 -6.97 -9.88
CA LEU A 687 17.81 -8.28 -9.25
C LEU A 687 16.38 -8.79 -9.43
N GLU A 688 15.39 -7.93 -9.22
CA GLU A 688 13.96 -8.28 -9.34
C GLU A 688 13.57 -8.51 -10.79
N GLU A 689 13.98 -7.65 -11.73
CA GLU A 689 13.71 -7.87 -13.16
C GLU A 689 14.32 -9.18 -13.67
N THR A 690 15.53 -9.52 -13.22
CA THR A 690 16.16 -10.81 -13.58
C THR A 690 15.40 -11.99 -12.98
N ARG A 691 14.85 -11.84 -11.77
CA ARG A 691 14.02 -12.84 -11.08
C ARG A 691 12.68 -13.04 -11.77
N ASP A 692 12.02 -11.97 -12.20
CA ASP A 692 10.74 -12.05 -12.91
C ASP A 692 10.91 -12.66 -14.30
N ARG A 693 11.97 -12.30 -15.05
CA ARG A 693 12.33 -12.98 -16.31
C ARG A 693 12.49 -14.50 -16.16
N LYS A 694 12.95 -14.99 -15.00
CA LYS A 694 13.00 -16.43 -14.69
C LYS A 694 11.61 -17.00 -14.46
N PHE A 695 10.79 -16.36 -13.62
CA PHE A 695 9.40 -16.76 -13.40
C PHE A 695 8.61 -16.82 -14.72
N ASP A 696 8.78 -15.84 -15.59
CA ASP A 696 8.14 -15.76 -16.91
C ASP A 696 8.49 -16.97 -17.79
N GLY A 697 9.76 -17.42 -17.77
CA GLY A 697 10.21 -18.63 -18.45
C GLY A 697 9.55 -19.91 -17.90
N TYR A 698 9.45 -20.04 -16.58
CA TYR A 698 8.76 -21.18 -15.95
C TYR A 698 7.25 -21.13 -16.18
N ALA A 699 6.62 -19.96 -16.08
CA ALA A 699 5.21 -19.74 -16.35
C ALA A 699 4.86 -20.11 -17.80
N ARG A 700 5.66 -19.68 -18.79
CA ARG A 700 5.50 -20.09 -20.20
C ARG A 700 5.63 -21.60 -20.37
N THR A 701 6.52 -22.26 -19.62
CA THR A 701 6.68 -23.72 -19.64
C THR A 701 5.43 -24.43 -19.09
N ILE A 702 4.93 -24.00 -17.93
CA ILE A 702 3.71 -24.52 -17.30
C ILE A 702 2.49 -24.28 -18.22
N GLN A 703 2.30 -23.05 -18.71
CA GLN A 703 1.24 -22.70 -19.65
C GLN A 703 1.31 -23.54 -20.93
N THR A 704 2.50 -23.82 -21.46
CA THR A 704 2.66 -24.66 -22.66
C THR A 704 2.30 -26.12 -22.38
N ALA A 705 2.72 -26.66 -21.22
CA ALA A 705 2.33 -28.00 -20.79
C ALA A 705 0.81 -28.11 -20.57
N TRP A 706 0.20 -27.10 -19.94
CA TRP A 706 -1.25 -27.00 -19.72
C TRP A 706 -2.04 -26.89 -21.03
N ARG A 707 -1.68 -25.94 -21.92
CA ARG A 707 -2.29 -25.80 -23.25
C ARG A 707 -2.19 -27.10 -24.05
N LYS A 708 -1.05 -27.80 -23.99
CA LYS A 708 -0.83 -29.11 -24.61
C LYS A 708 -1.70 -30.22 -23.99
N PHE A 709 -1.91 -30.20 -22.67
CA PHE A 709 -2.83 -31.12 -21.99
C PHE A 709 -4.28 -30.86 -22.39
N CYS A 710 -4.76 -29.61 -22.34
CA CYS A 710 -6.10 -29.22 -22.77
C CYS A 710 -6.36 -29.57 -24.24
N ALA A 711 -5.41 -29.27 -25.13
CA ALA A 711 -5.50 -29.62 -26.55
C ALA A 711 -5.58 -31.13 -26.76
N ARG A 712 -4.75 -31.92 -26.05
CA ARG A 712 -4.81 -33.39 -26.10
C ARG A 712 -6.15 -33.93 -25.58
N LYS A 713 -6.66 -33.41 -24.47
CA LYS A 713 -7.98 -33.80 -23.92
C LYS A 713 -9.10 -33.54 -24.92
N LYS A 714 -9.15 -32.33 -25.48
CA LYS A 714 -10.12 -31.94 -26.53
C LYS A 714 -10.01 -32.81 -27.78
N TYR A 715 -8.79 -33.15 -28.21
CA TYR A 715 -8.53 -34.02 -29.35
C TYR A 715 -8.99 -35.47 -29.13
N VAL A 716 -8.78 -36.03 -27.93
CA VAL A 716 -9.31 -37.36 -27.57
C VAL A 716 -10.84 -37.34 -27.57
N GLN A 717 -11.45 -36.33 -26.95
CA GLN A 717 -12.90 -36.16 -26.92
C GLN A 717 -13.51 -36.11 -28.34
N MET A 718 -12.97 -35.28 -29.25
CA MET A 718 -13.48 -35.20 -30.64
C MET A 718 -13.36 -36.54 -31.40
N ARG A 719 -12.35 -37.37 -31.09
CA ARG A 719 -12.20 -38.72 -31.66
C ARG A 719 -13.19 -39.73 -31.07
N GLU A 720 -13.54 -39.59 -29.80
CA GLU A 720 -14.55 -40.41 -29.12
C GLU A 720 -15.95 -40.06 -29.66
N GLU A 721 -16.31 -38.77 -29.71
CA GLU A 721 -17.54 -38.26 -30.33
C GLU A 721 -17.70 -38.76 -31.78
N ALA A 722 -16.64 -38.66 -32.60
CA ALA A 722 -16.65 -39.17 -33.98
C ALA A 722 -16.70 -40.71 -34.09
N SER A 723 -16.20 -41.42 -33.08
CA SER A 723 -16.31 -42.88 -33.00
C SER A 723 -17.74 -43.31 -32.70
N ASP A 724 -18.38 -42.68 -31.71
CA ASP A 724 -19.69 -43.09 -31.20
C ASP A 724 -20.82 -42.90 -32.24
N LEU A 725 -20.70 -41.93 -33.16
CA LEU A 725 -21.65 -41.74 -34.27
C LEU A 725 -21.77 -42.95 -35.22
N LEU A 726 -20.69 -43.72 -35.40
CA LEU A 726 -20.62 -44.83 -36.36
C LEU A 726 -20.50 -46.21 -35.67
N LEU A 727 -20.24 -46.23 -34.36
CA LEU A 727 -20.02 -47.44 -33.55
C LEU A 727 -21.21 -48.40 -33.65
N ASN A 728 -20.91 -49.69 -33.74
CA ASN A 728 -21.84 -50.82 -33.94
C ASN A 728 -22.67 -50.77 -35.23
N ARG A 729 -22.61 -49.69 -36.03
CA ARG A 729 -23.43 -49.48 -37.23
C ARG A 729 -22.65 -49.68 -38.53
N LYS A 730 -21.37 -49.28 -38.56
CA LYS A 730 -20.50 -49.38 -39.75
C LYS A 730 -19.14 -50.02 -39.42
N GLU A 731 -18.62 -50.84 -40.32
CA GLU A 731 -17.26 -51.38 -40.22
C GLU A 731 -16.21 -50.26 -40.27
N ARG A 732 -15.19 -50.37 -39.42
CA ARG A 732 -14.22 -49.30 -39.27
C ARG A 732 -13.04 -49.48 -40.21
N ARG A 733 -12.88 -48.55 -41.15
CA ARG A 733 -11.66 -48.43 -41.96
C ARG A 733 -10.45 -48.15 -41.05
N ARG A 734 -9.36 -48.92 -41.20
CA ARG A 734 -8.22 -48.95 -40.25
C ARG A 734 -7.69 -47.58 -39.82
N HIS A 735 -7.53 -46.65 -40.77
CA HIS A 735 -6.97 -45.31 -40.53
C HIS A 735 -8.02 -44.20 -40.33
N SER A 736 -9.32 -44.49 -40.22
CA SER A 736 -10.38 -43.47 -40.07
C SER A 736 -10.24 -42.64 -38.79
N LEU A 737 -10.19 -43.31 -37.63
CA LEU A 737 -10.05 -42.69 -36.30
C LEU A 737 -8.59 -42.60 -35.81
N ASN A 738 -7.65 -43.26 -36.49
CA ASN A 738 -6.23 -43.30 -36.08
C ASN A 738 -5.39 -42.28 -36.89
N ARG A 739 -5.91 -41.06 -37.04
CA ARG A 739 -5.25 -39.90 -37.67
C ARG A 739 -5.58 -38.62 -36.90
N ASN A 740 -4.78 -37.58 -37.08
CA ASN A 740 -5.13 -36.24 -36.63
C ASN A 740 -6.25 -35.67 -37.51
N PHE A 741 -7.32 -35.21 -36.86
CA PHE A 741 -8.36 -34.39 -37.48
C PHE A 741 -7.81 -32.97 -37.65
N VAL A 742 -7.76 -32.50 -38.88
CA VAL A 742 -7.16 -31.19 -39.27
C VAL A 742 -8.26 -30.16 -39.57
N GLY A 743 -9.45 -30.60 -39.92
CA GLY A 743 -10.51 -29.78 -40.49
C GLY A 743 -10.19 -29.39 -41.93
N ASP A 744 -9.30 -28.41 -42.10
CA ASP A 744 -8.95 -27.85 -43.40
C ASP A 744 -7.77 -28.59 -44.05
N TYR A 745 -8.09 -29.53 -44.96
CA TYR A 745 -7.12 -30.24 -45.79
C TYR A 745 -6.85 -29.57 -47.14
N LEU A 746 -7.48 -28.42 -47.43
CA LEU A 746 -7.23 -27.65 -48.67
C LEU A 746 -6.25 -26.50 -48.47
N GLY A 747 -6.16 -25.96 -47.25
CA GLY A 747 -5.43 -24.72 -46.94
C GLY A 747 -6.20 -23.51 -47.43
N MET A 748 -7.42 -23.30 -46.91
CA MET A 748 -8.32 -22.22 -47.30
C MET A 748 -7.79 -20.83 -46.92
N ASP A 749 -6.85 -20.72 -45.99
CA ASP A 749 -6.17 -19.46 -45.68
C ASP A 749 -5.35 -18.94 -46.86
N ASP A 750 -4.66 -19.82 -47.59
CA ASP A 750 -3.78 -19.49 -48.71
C ASP A 750 -4.50 -19.52 -50.09
N ARG A 751 -5.84 -19.63 -50.10
CA ARG A 751 -6.66 -19.81 -51.31
C ARG A 751 -7.80 -18.78 -51.44
N PRO A 752 -7.51 -17.52 -51.79
CA PRO A 752 -8.53 -16.49 -51.99
C PRO A 752 -9.58 -16.90 -53.04
N GLU A 753 -9.18 -17.67 -54.06
CA GLU A 753 -10.04 -18.16 -55.15
C GLU A 753 -11.11 -19.17 -54.69
N LEU A 754 -10.92 -19.84 -53.54
CA LEU A 754 -11.96 -20.65 -52.90
C LEU A 754 -12.71 -19.87 -51.83
N ARG A 755 -12.02 -18.98 -51.09
CA ARG A 755 -12.64 -18.14 -50.05
C ARG A 755 -13.72 -17.21 -50.56
N GLN A 756 -13.67 -16.77 -51.83
CA GLN A 756 -14.71 -15.92 -52.42
C GLN A 756 -16.13 -16.53 -52.40
N PHE A 757 -16.26 -17.87 -52.29
CA PHE A 757 -17.54 -18.57 -52.25
C PHE A 757 -18.11 -18.75 -50.83
N VAL A 758 -17.36 -18.33 -49.80
CA VAL A 758 -17.68 -18.48 -48.37
C VAL A 758 -17.75 -17.10 -47.72
N GLY A 759 -18.45 -16.95 -46.58
CA GLY A 759 -18.58 -15.64 -45.92
C GLY A 759 -17.23 -15.05 -45.49
N LYS A 760 -17.02 -13.74 -45.70
CA LYS A 760 -15.74 -13.01 -45.47
C LYS A 760 -15.11 -13.15 -44.06
N ARG A 761 -15.85 -13.65 -43.06
CA ARG A 761 -15.38 -13.94 -41.69
C ARG A 761 -15.91 -15.29 -41.16
N GLU A 762 -16.36 -16.17 -42.06
CA GLU A 762 -16.94 -17.45 -41.69
C GLU A 762 -15.83 -18.48 -41.42
N LYS A 763 -15.89 -19.12 -40.25
CA LYS A 763 -14.91 -20.16 -39.87
C LYS A 763 -15.07 -21.37 -40.79
N ILE A 764 -13.97 -21.84 -41.36
CA ILE A 764 -13.90 -23.16 -41.99
C ILE A 764 -13.79 -24.20 -40.87
N ASP A 765 -14.71 -25.16 -40.83
CA ASP A 765 -14.62 -26.29 -39.90
C ASP A 765 -14.02 -27.52 -40.57
N PHE A 766 -14.32 -27.74 -41.85
CA PHE A 766 -13.74 -28.82 -42.64
C PHE A 766 -13.61 -28.43 -44.11
N ALA A 767 -12.55 -28.87 -44.79
CA ALA A 767 -12.39 -28.74 -46.24
C ALA A 767 -11.58 -29.91 -46.83
N ASP A 768 -12.08 -30.59 -47.88
CA ASP A 768 -11.42 -31.74 -48.55
C ASP A 768 -11.80 -31.87 -50.04
N LYS A 769 -11.00 -32.60 -50.84
CA LYS A 769 -11.21 -32.85 -52.28
C LYS A 769 -11.87 -34.21 -52.56
N VAL A 770 -13.18 -34.25 -52.43
CA VAL A 770 -14.04 -35.43 -52.56
C VAL A 770 -14.36 -35.81 -54.01
N ASN A 771 -14.86 -37.05 -54.20
CA ASN A 771 -15.49 -37.49 -55.45
C ASN A 771 -17.01 -37.31 -55.32
N LYS A 772 -17.65 -36.60 -56.26
CA LYS A 772 -19.13 -36.48 -56.35
C LYS A 772 -19.63 -37.28 -57.54
N TYR A 773 -20.66 -38.10 -57.34
CA TYR A 773 -21.24 -38.98 -58.37
C TYR A 773 -22.48 -38.35 -59.01
N ASP A 774 -22.63 -38.47 -60.34
CA ASP A 774 -23.78 -37.97 -61.09
C ASP A 774 -24.90 -39.02 -61.28
N ARG A 775 -25.94 -38.67 -62.03
CA ARG A 775 -27.08 -39.56 -62.35
C ARG A 775 -26.74 -40.80 -63.17
N ARG A 776 -25.55 -40.85 -63.77
CA ARG A 776 -24.98 -42.00 -64.50
C ARG A 776 -23.87 -42.68 -63.68
N PHE A 777 -23.73 -42.33 -62.40
CA PHE A 777 -22.66 -42.76 -61.50
C PHE A 777 -21.24 -42.43 -62.00
N LYS A 778 -21.09 -41.44 -62.89
CA LYS A 778 -19.77 -40.92 -63.24
C LYS A 778 -19.30 -40.00 -62.11
N ASN A 779 -18.08 -40.23 -61.61
CA ASN A 779 -17.51 -39.36 -60.59
C ASN A 779 -16.93 -38.08 -61.19
N THR A 780 -16.87 -37.02 -60.39
CA THR A 780 -16.12 -35.80 -60.69
C THR A 780 -15.59 -35.22 -59.40
N LYS A 781 -14.35 -34.70 -59.41
CA LYS A 781 -13.76 -34.05 -58.24
C LYS A 781 -14.52 -32.78 -57.87
N ARG A 782 -14.76 -32.62 -56.56
CA ARG A 782 -15.33 -31.42 -55.94
C ARG A 782 -14.53 -31.08 -54.70
N ASP A 783 -14.43 -29.79 -54.43
CA ASP A 783 -13.87 -29.29 -53.18
C ASP A 783 -15.08 -29.10 -52.24
N LEU A 784 -15.14 -29.93 -51.19
CA LEU A 784 -16.19 -29.96 -50.17
C LEU A 784 -15.75 -29.10 -49.00
N ILE A 785 -16.57 -28.13 -48.60
CA ILE A 785 -16.28 -27.22 -47.48
C ILE A 785 -17.46 -27.22 -46.51
N LEU A 786 -17.19 -27.33 -45.22
CA LEU A 786 -18.15 -27.18 -44.13
C LEU A 786 -17.86 -25.91 -43.34
N THR A 787 -18.93 -25.19 -43.02
CA THR A 787 -18.94 -24.02 -42.14
C THR A 787 -20.05 -24.19 -41.08
N PRO A 788 -20.11 -23.30 -40.06
CA PRO A 788 -21.22 -23.26 -39.10
C PRO A 788 -22.60 -22.91 -39.68
N ARG A 789 -22.72 -22.63 -40.99
CA ARG A 789 -23.99 -22.30 -41.67
C ARG A 789 -24.32 -23.28 -42.80
N SER A 790 -23.34 -23.64 -43.63
CA SER A 790 -23.60 -24.35 -44.88
C SER A 790 -22.48 -25.30 -45.29
N VAL A 791 -22.84 -26.32 -46.07
CA VAL A 791 -21.96 -27.22 -46.83
C VAL A 791 -21.87 -26.70 -48.27
N TYR A 792 -20.66 -26.50 -48.77
CA TYR A 792 -20.39 -26.01 -50.13
C TYR A 792 -19.71 -27.12 -50.94
N LEU A 793 -20.10 -27.26 -52.21
CA LEU A 793 -19.45 -28.11 -53.21
C LEU A 793 -18.98 -27.23 -54.37
N ILE A 794 -17.67 -26.99 -54.45
CA ILE A 794 -17.05 -26.20 -55.52
C ILE A 794 -16.51 -27.14 -56.59
N GLY A 795 -16.81 -26.82 -57.85
CA GLY A 795 -16.30 -27.52 -59.03
C GLY A 795 -15.34 -26.64 -59.83
N ARG A 796 -14.85 -27.19 -60.94
CA ARG A 796 -13.95 -26.51 -61.88
C ARG A 796 -14.52 -26.64 -63.29
N GLU A 797 -14.58 -25.54 -64.02
CA GLU A 797 -15.10 -25.51 -65.40
C GLU A 797 -14.23 -24.66 -66.30
N LYS A 798 -14.14 -25.04 -67.58
CA LYS A 798 -13.50 -24.21 -68.60
C LYS A 798 -14.44 -23.09 -69.00
N VAL A 799 -13.96 -21.84 -68.93
CA VAL A 799 -14.67 -20.67 -69.44
C VAL A 799 -14.89 -20.84 -70.95
N LYS A 800 -16.15 -20.74 -71.39
CA LYS A 800 -16.55 -21.07 -72.79
C LYS A 800 -16.53 -19.86 -73.74
N GLN A 801 -16.62 -18.64 -73.21
CA GLN A 801 -16.80 -17.37 -73.94
C GLN A 801 -16.05 -16.24 -73.22
N GLY A 802 -15.69 -15.17 -73.94
CA GLY A 802 -14.93 -14.03 -73.41
C GLY A 802 -13.40 -14.19 -73.48
N ALA A 803 -12.66 -13.17 -73.01
CA ALA A 803 -11.19 -13.14 -73.05
C ALA A 803 -10.52 -14.26 -72.24
N GLU A 804 -11.19 -14.79 -71.21
CA GLU A 804 -10.72 -15.92 -70.38
C GLU A 804 -11.00 -17.31 -71.02
N LYS A 805 -11.46 -17.38 -72.28
CA LYS A 805 -11.88 -18.64 -72.92
C LYS A 805 -10.79 -19.72 -72.86
N GLY A 806 -11.14 -20.86 -72.28
CA GLY A 806 -10.24 -22.01 -72.09
C GLY A 806 -9.61 -22.12 -70.69
N LEU A 807 -9.53 -21.01 -69.93
CA LEU A 807 -9.10 -21.04 -68.53
C LEU A 807 -10.07 -21.86 -67.67
N VAL A 808 -9.51 -22.61 -66.71
CA VAL A 808 -10.28 -23.37 -65.74
C VAL A 808 -10.54 -22.48 -64.53
N LYS A 809 -11.82 -22.23 -64.23
CA LYS A 809 -12.25 -21.39 -63.11
C LYS A 809 -13.03 -22.22 -62.09
N GLU A 810 -12.81 -21.94 -60.81
CA GLU A 810 -13.61 -22.45 -59.70
C GLU A 810 -15.06 -21.92 -59.82
N VAL A 811 -16.04 -22.81 -59.63
CA VAL A 811 -17.46 -22.48 -59.71
C VAL A 811 -18.21 -23.20 -58.58
N LEU A 812 -18.92 -22.45 -57.75
CA LEU A 812 -19.84 -23.03 -56.76
C LEU A 812 -20.91 -23.88 -57.46
N LYS A 813 -20.92 -25.19 -57.21
CA LYS A 813 -21.86 -26.14 -57.83
C LYS A 813 -23.04 -26.48 -56.95
N ARG A 814 -22.89 -26.38 -55.62
CA ARG A 814 -23.98 -26.47 -54.67
C ARG A 814 -23.60 -25.78 -53.37
N LYS A 815 -24.58 -25.14 -52.74
CA LYS A 815 -24.58 -24.76 -51.33
C LYS A 815 -25.79 -25.42 -50.70
N VAL A 816 -25.62 -26.06 -49.55
CA VAL A 816 -26.68 -26.67 -48.74
C VAL A 816 -26.57 -26.07 -47.35
N ASP A 817 -27.59 -25.36 -46.88
CA ASP A 817 -27.59 -24.84 -45.51
C ASP A 817 -27.75 -25.99 -44.52
N VAL A 818 -27.03 -25.96 -43.40
CA VAL A 818 -26.92 -27.09 -42.47
C VAL A 818 -28.29 -27.51 -41.92
N GLU A 819 -29.18 -26.54 -41.69
CA GLU A 819 -30.57 -26.73 -41.24
C GLU A 819 -31.48 -27.44 -42.26
N LYS A 820 -31.12 -27.47 -43.56
CA LYS A 820 -31.88 -28.12 -44.64
C LYS A 820 -31.46 -29.57 -44.89
N ILE A 821 -30.51 -30.09 -44.12
CA ILE A 821 -30.02 -31.46 -44.25
C ILE A 821 -30.98 -32.41 -43.54
N LEU A 822 -31.68 -33.24 -44.31
CA LEU A 822 -32.69 -34.16 -43.78
C LEU A 822 -32.07 -35.37 -43.07
N ALA A 823 -30.97 -35.90 -43.62
CA ALA A 823 -30.26 -37.06 -43.11
C ALA A 823 -28.89 -37.23 -43.78
N VAL A 824 -28.03 -38.08 -43.22
CA VAL A 824 -26.86 -38.63 -43.91
C VAL A 824 -26.94 -40.16 -43.91
N SER A 825 -26.85 -40.77 -45.08
CA SER A 825 -26.83 -42.24 -45.22
C SER A 825 -25.42 -42.77 -45.47
N PHE A 826 -25.09 -43.89 -44.83
CA PHE A 826 -23.85 -44.64 -45.00
C PHE A 826 -24.11 -46.12 -45.25
N SER A 827 -23.21 -46.80 -45.96
CA SER A 827 -23.24 -48.27 -45.95
C SER A 827 -22.82 -48.84 -44.59
N THR A 828 -23.07 -50.12 -44.33
CA THR A 828 -22.57 -50.83 -43.14
C THR A 828 -21.10 -51.30 -43.23
N MET A 829 -20.46 -51.19 -44.40
CA MET A 829 -19.10 -51.69 -44.71
C MET A 829 -18.00 -50.62 -44.51
N GLN A 830 -16.73 -50.93 -44.73
CA GLN A 830 -15.60 -49.99 -44.47
C GLN A 830 -15.30 -48.93 -45.55
N ASP A 831 -16.20 -48.72 -46.50
CA ASP A 831 -16.05 -47.76 -47.61
C ASP A 831 -15.90 -46.29 -47.18
N ASP A 832 -15.67 -45.40 -48.15
CA ASP A 832 -15.61 -43.93 -47.99
C ASP A 832 -16.87 -43.20 -48.51
N PHE A 833 -17.95 -43.90 -48.85
CA PHE A 833 -19.18 -43.31 -49.39
C PHE A 833 -20.13 -42.75 -48.31
N LEU A 834 -20.84 -41.68 -48.66
CA LEU A 834 -21.95 -41.10 -47.92
C LEU A 834 -22.96 -40.46 -48.88
N ILE A 835 -24.23 -40.40 -48.49
CA ILE A 835 -25.27 -39.64 -49.20
C ILE A 835 -25.77 -38.54 -48.28
N LEU A 836 -25.63 -37.29 -48.71
CA LEU A 836 -26.22 -36.13 -48.05
C LEU A 836 -27.64 -35.93 -48.60
N HIS A 837 -28.66 -36.03 -47.75
CA HIS A 837 -30.07 -35.89 -48.13
C HIS A 837 -30.60 -34.48 -47.87
N GLU A 838 -31.35 -33.95 -48.84
CA GLU A 838 -31.96 -32.62 -48.81
C GLU A 838 -33.19 -32.58 -49.74
N ASP A 839 -34.08 -31.59 -49.55
CA ASP A 839 -35.39 -31.52 -50.20
C ASP A 839 -35.37 -31.44 -51.73
N GLU A 840 -34.39 -30.81 -52.37
CA GLU A 840 -34.33 -30.76 -53.83
C GLU A 840 -33.86 -32.10 -54.41
N TYR A 841 -32.66 -32.55 -54.01
CA TYR A 841 -31.99 -33.77 -54.49
C TYR A 841 -30.79 -34.15 -53.62
N ASP A 842 -30.37 -35.41 -53.67
CA ASP A 842 -29.29 -35.92 -52.83
C ASP A 842 -27.90 -35.71 -53.44
N SER A 843 -26.87 -35.75 -52.60
CA SER A 843 -25.46 -35.74 -53.02
C SER A 843 -24.74 -37.02 -52.59
N LEU A 844 -24.54 -37.96 -53.51
CA LEU A 844 -23.65 -39.11 -53.34
C LEU A 844 -22.18 -38.65 -53.44
N LEU A 845 -21.46 -38.77 -52.33
CA LEU A 845 -20.08 -38.36 -52.15
C LEU A 845 -19.22 -39.53 -51.67
N GLU A 846 -17.97 -39.55 -52.10
CA GLU A 846 -16.92 -40.43 -51.57
C GLU A 846 -15.82 -39.53 -50.97
N CYS A 847 -15.64 -39.63 -49.66
CA CYS A 847 -14.83 -38.74 -48.83
C CYS A 847 -13.96 -39.55 -47.86
N VAL A 848 -12.64 -39.46 -48.03
CA VAL A 848 -11.64 -40.23 -47.26
C VAL A 848 -11.60 -39.83 -45.78
N PHE A 849 -12.05 -38.61 -45.47
CA PHE A 849 -12.13 -38.06 -44.11
C PHE A 849 -13.57 -38.02 -43.57
N LYS A 850 -14.49 -38.84 -44.11
CA LYS A 850 -15.93 -38.73 -43.78
C LYS A 850 -16.28 -38.83 -42.30
N THR A 851 -15.51 -39.56 -41.50
CA THR A 851 -15.72 -39.70 -40.05
C THR A 851 -15.52 -38.38 -39.31
N GLU A 852 -14.59 -37.55 -39.77
CA GLU A 852 -14.34 -36.20 -39.26
C GLU A 852 -15.39 -35.22 -39.79
N PHE A 853 -15.64 -35.25 -41.10
CA PHE A 853 -16.68 -34.43 -41.74
C PHE A 853 -18.06 -34.64 -41.10
N VAL A 854 -18.50 -35.89 -40.88
CA VAL A 854 -19.81 -36.17 -40.26
C VAL A 854 -19.85 -35.80 -38.77
N SER A 855 -18.73 -35.92 -38.04
CA SER A 855 -18.65 -35.49 -36.64
C SER A 855 -18.86 -33.98 -36.52
N LEU A 856 -18.13 -33.21 -37.33
CA LEU A 856 -18.26 -31.76 -37.39
C LEU A 856 -19.66 -31.34 -37.90
N LEU A 857 -20.18 -32.02 -38.93
CA LEU A 857 -21.50 -31.74 -39.47
C LEU A 857 -22.63 -32.03 -38.46
N ALA A 858 -22.59 -33.18 -37.78
CA ALA A 858 -23.57 -33.55 -36.77
C ALA A 858 -23.61 -32.55 -35.62
N ARG A 859 -22.42 -32.11 -35.18
CA ARG A 859 -22.28 -31.04 -34.18
C ARG A 859 -22.87 -29.71 -34.66
N ARG A 860 -22.55 -29.26 -35.87
CA ARG A 860 -23.09 -27.99 -36.41
C ARG A 860 -24.60 -28.06 -36.65
N TYR A 861 -25.11 -29.23 -37.00
CA TYR A 861 -26.55 -29.49 -37.11
C TYR A 861 -27.22 -29.38 -35.74
N GLU A 862 -26.69 -30.06 -34.71
CA GLU A 862 -27.23 -30.00 -33.34
C GLU A 862 -27.17 -28.58 -32.74
N GLU A 863 -26.05 -27.86 -32.93
CA GLU A 863 -25.91 -26.44 -32.54
C GLU A 863 -26.95 -25.53 -33.25
N ARG A 864 -27.33 -25.83 -34.50
CA ARG A 864 -28.27 -25.03 -35.32
C ARG A 864 -29.74 -25.36 -35.07
N THR A 865 -30.09 -26.65 -35.04
CA THR A 865 -31.48 -27.11 -35.05
C THR A 865 -31.95 -27.63 -33.70
N GLN A 866 -31.07 -27.69 -32.68
CA GLN A 866 -31.33 -28.29 -31.36
C GLN A 866 -31.85 -29.74 -31.45
N LYS A 867 -31.42 -30.47 -32.49
CA LYS A 867 -31.80 -31.87 -32.79
C LYS A 867 -30.58 -32.63 -33.29
N LYS A 868 -30.51 -33.94 -33.02
CA LYS A 868 -29.43 -34.79 -33.54
C LYS A 868 -29.61 -35.06 -35.04
N LEU A 869 -28.50 -35.00 -35.80
CA LEU A 869 -28.49 -35.29 -37.23
C LEU A 869 -28.92 -36.75 -37.51
N PRO A 870 -29.97 -37.00 -38.31
CA PRO A 870 -30.40 -38.37 -38.60
C PRO A 870 -29.37 -39.14 -39.44
N LEU A 871 -28.77 -40.18 -38.86
CA LEU A 871 -27.81 -41.06 -39.54
C LEU A 871 -28.45 -42.41 -39.91
N LYS A 872 -28.50 -42.73 -41.19
CA LYS A 872 -29.09 -43.98 -41.73
C LYS A 872 -28.00 -44.96 -42.19
N PHE A 873 -28.21 -46.25 -41.97
CA PHE A 873 -27.25 -47.31 -42.29
C PHE A 873 -27.94 -48.48 -43.00
N SER A 874 -27.47 -48.85 -44.18
CA SER A 874 -28.01 -49.99 -44.96
C SER A 874 -26.98 -50.48 -46.00
N THR A 875 -27.01 -51.76 -46.37
CA THR A 875 -26.22 -52.26 -47.51
C THR A 875 -26.73 -51.78 -48.86
N THR A 876 -27.98 -51.32 -48.95
CA THR A 876 -28.53 -50.68 -50.14
C THR A 876 -29.04 -49.29 -49.78
N LEU A 877 -28.45 -48.26 -50.38
CA LEU A 877 -28.81 -46.85 -50.16
C LEU A 877 -29.61 -46.33 -51.34
N GLU A 878 -30.61 -45.50 -51.09
CA GLU A 878 -31.39 -44.83 -52.12
C GLU A 878 -30.99 -43.35 -52.22
N MET A 879 -30.93 -42.82 -53.45
CA MET A 879 -30.57 -41.45 -53.79
C MET A 879 -31.67 -40.82 -54.66
N LYS A 880 -32.22 -39.69 -54.21
CA LYS A 880 -33.12 -38.81 -54.98
C LYS A 880 -32.33 -38.00 -56.00
N LEU A 881 -32.70 -38.09 -57.28
CA LEU A 881 -32.07 -37.29 -58.34
C LEU A 881 -32.71 -35.91 -58.50
N LYS A 882 -31.94 -34.95 -59.02
CA LYS A 882 -32.43 -33.62 -59.41
C LYS A 882 -33.48 -33.76 -60.52
N LYS A 883 -34.61 -33.08 -60.37
CA LYS A 883 -35.60 -32.91 -61.45
C LYS A 883 -34.98 -32.02 -62.55
N ASP A 884 -34.88 -32.54 -63.78
CA ASP A 884 -34.50 -31.74 -64.95
C ASP A 884 -35.74 -30.97 -65.46
N GLY A 885 -35.62 -29.65 -65.65
CA GLY A 885 -36.74 -28.75 -65.92
C GLY A 885 -37.27 -28.76 -67.36
N TRP A 886 -37.45 -29.92 -67.97
CA TRP A 886 -38.02 -30.04 -69.33
C TRP A 886 -38.95 -31.25 -69.46
N GLY A 887 -40.25 -30.99 -69.63
CA GLY A 887 -41.29 -31.96 -70.00
C GLY A 887 -42.12 -32.53 -68.82
N PRO A 888 -43.44 -32.78 -68.99
CA PRO A 888 -44.32 -33.29 -67.92
C PRO A 888 -44.04 -34.73 -67.47
N TRP A 889 -43.25 -35.49 -68.23
CA TRP A 889 -43.10 -36.94 -68.09
C TRP A 889 -41.89 -37.39 -67.25
N ASN A 890 -41.03 -36.47 -66.80
CA ASN A 890 -39.86 -36.78 -65.98
C ASN A 890 -40.15 -36.61 -64.48
N ALA A 891 -40.80 -37.62 -63.89
CA ALA A 891 -40.81 -37.76 -62.43
C ALA A 891 -39.37 -37.88 -61.89
N GLY A 892 -39.09 -37.25 -60.74
CA GLY A 892 -37.76 -37.26 -60.12
C GLY A 892 -37.37 -38.66 -59.64
N GLY A 893 -36.78 -39.47 -60.51
CA GLY A 893 -36.48 -40.87 -60.23
C GLY A 893 -35.38 -41.04 -59.19
N SER A 894 -35.50 -42.08 -58.37
CA SER A 894 -34.44 -42.49 -57.46
C SER A 894 -33.38 -43.37 -58.16
N ARG A 895 -32.27 -43.60 -57.46
CA ARG A 895 -31.17 -44.49 -57.84
C ARG A 895 -30.69 -45.25 -56.61
N GLN A 896 -30.32 -46.52 -56.79
CA GLN A 896 -29.81 -47.34 -55.70
C GLN A 896 -28.28 -47.46 -55.74
N VAL A 897 -27.65 -47.53 -54.57
CA VAL A 897 -26.23 -47.84 -54.40
C VAL A 897 -26.15 -49.07 -53.50
N GLN A 898 -25.81 -50.22 -54.07
CA GLN A 898 -25.73 -51.49 -53.38
C GLN A 898 -24.28 -51.80 -53.02
N PHE A 899 -24.02 -52.08 -51.75
CA PHE A 899 -22.72 -52.42 -51.20
C PHE A 899 -22.65 -53.92 -50.95
N ILE A 900 -21.64 -54.59 -51.52
CA ILE A 900 -21.42 -56.04 -51.41
C ILE A 900 -20.01 -56.36 -50.93
N GLN A 901 -19.87 -57.52 -50.30
CA GLN A 901 -18.58 -58.04 -49.86
C GLN A 901 -17.67 -58.30 -51.06
N GLY A 902 -16.45 -57.78 -51.00
CA GLY A 902 -15.40 -57.92 -52.02
C GLY A 902 -14.05 -58.27 -51.42
N GLN A 903 -12.98 -57.94 -52.15
CA GLN A 903 -11.59 -58.10 -51.73
C GLN A 903 -10.84 -56.76 -51.80
N GLY A 904 -9.90 -56.55 -50.88
CA GLY A 904 -9.05 -55.34 -50.82
C GLY A 904 -9.70 -54.10 -50.20
N ASP A 905 -8.86 -53.11 -49.86
CA ASP A 905 -9.27 -51.86 -49.19
C ASP A 905 -9.71 -50.74 -50.15
N VAL A 906 -9.87 -51.03 -51.45
CA VAL A 906 -10.29 -50.07 -52.49
C VAL A 906 -11.64 -50.52 -53.05
N ALA A 907 -12.59 -49.59 -53.13
CA ALA A 907 -13.92 -49.88 -53.65
C ALA A 907 -13.90 -50.11 -55.17
N VAL A 908 -14.37 -51.28 -55.61
CA VAL A 908 -14.56 -51.61 -57.03
C VAL A 908 -16.00 -51.26 -57.43
N LEU A 909 -16.15 -50.44 -58.47
CA LEU A 909 -17.43 -49.85 -58.88
C LEU A 909 -17.95 -50.50 -60.16
N ARG A 910 -19.18 -50.99 -60.14
CA ARG A 910 -19.90 -51.55 -61.29
C ARG A 910 -21.22 -50.79 -61.48
N PRO A 911 -21.26 -49.75 -62.34
CA PRO A 911 -22.47 -48.98 -62.59
C PRO A 911 -23.41 -49.70 -63.56
N SER A 912 -24.71 -49.60 -63.30
CA SER A 912 -25.82 -50.02 -64.15
C SER A 912 -26.83 -48.87 -64.29
N ASN A 913 -27.78 -48.97 -65.23
CA ASN A 913 -28.71 -47.88 -65.59
C ASN A 913 -29.53 -47.30 -64.41
N LYS A 914 -29.82 -48.13 -63.39
CA LYS A 914 -30.58 -47.74 -62.18
C LYS A 914 -29.84 -47.96 -60.85
N MET A 915 -28.73 -48.69 -60.84
CA MET A 915 -28.02 -49.11 -59.63
C MET A 915 -26.51 -49.00 -59.80
N LEU A 916 -25.80 -48.54 -58.75
CA LEU A 916 -24.35 -48.66 -58.63
C LEU A 916 -24.03 -49.78 -57.64
N GLN A 917 -23.37 -50.84 -58.10
CA GLN A 917 -22.82 -51.86 -57.22
C GLN A 917 -21.40 -51.48 -56.80
N VAL A 918 -21.15 -51.49 -55.49
CA VAL A 918 -19.88 -51.14 -54.84
C VAL A 918 -19.39 -52.38 -54.10
N SER A 919 -18.24 -52.93 -54.52
CA SER A 919 -17.62 -54.08 -53.87
C SER A 919 -16.38 -53.66 -53.09
N ILE A 920 -16.26 -54.07 -51.82
CA ILE A 920 -15.11 -53.72 -50.96
C ILE A 920 -14.80 -54.83 -49.95
N GLY A 921 -13.52 -55.02 -49.63
CA GLY A 921 -13.06 -55.96 -48.61
C GLY A 921 -13.50 -55.60 -47.19
N PRO A 922 -13.43 -56.56 -46.24
CA PRO A 922 -13.98 -56.40 -44.89
C PRO A 922 -13.14 -55.46 -44.03
N GLY A 923 -13.79 -54.62 -43.24
CA GLY A 923 -13.12 -53.70 -42.33
C GLY A 923 -12.76 -54.29 -40.96
N LEU A 924 -12.34 -53.40 -40.05
CA LEU A 924 -12.32 -53.74 -38.63
C LEU A 924 -13.77 -53.79 -38.09
N SER A 925 -13.99 -54.61 -37.07
CA SER A 925 -15.32 -54.85 -36.50
C SER A 925 -16.05 -53.55 -36.12
N LYS A 926 -17.38 -53.57 -36.25
CA LYS A 926 -18.24 -52.39 -36.01
C LYS A 926 -18.16 -51.88 -34.56
N ASN A 927 -17.80 -52.73 -33.61
CA ASN A 927 -17.58 -52.39 -32.19
C ASN A 927 -16.16 -51.92 -31.86
N SER A 928 -15.24 -51.87 -32.84
CA SER A 928 -13.83 -51.56 -32.56
C SER A 928 -13.60 -50.06 -32.29
N ARG A 929 -13.30 -49.71 -31.04
CA ARG A 929 -12.93 -48.35 -30.60
C ARG A 929 -11.50 -47.96 -31.00
N PRO A 930 -11.16 -46.64 -31.02
CA PRO A 930 -9.79 -46.19 -31.24
C PRO A 930 -8.85 -46.65 -30.11
N THR A 931 -7.68 -47.17 -30.47
CA THR A 931 -6.65 -47.60 -29.52
C THR A 931 -5.93 -46.40 -28.89
N LYS A 932 -5.62 -46.47 -27.59
CA LYS A 932 -4.82 -45.44 -26.87
C LYS A 932 -3.35 -45.38 -27.32
N GLN A 933 -2.83 -46.44 -27.95
CA GLN A 933 -1.51 -46.41 -28.58
C GLN A 933 -1.54 -45.52 -29.82
N GLY A 934 -0.67 -44.52 -29.84
CA GLY A 934 -0.58 -43.53 -30.90
C GLY A 934 0.05 -44.07 -32.19
N VAL A 935 0.14 -43.17 -33.17
CA VAL A 935 0.85 -43.35 -34.46
C VAL A 935 2.18 -44.08 -34.25
N PRO A 936 2.50 -45.15 -34.98
CA PRO A 936 3.79 -45.80 -34.88
C PRO A 936 4.89 -44.81 -35.31
N GLN A 937 5.82 -44.52 -34.41
CA GLN A 937 7.04 -43.82 -34.78
C GLN A 937 7.82 -44.67 -35.78
N SER A 938 8.10 -44.12 -36.95
CA SER A 938 8.98 -44.73 -37.94
C SER A 938 10.39 -44.89 -37.34
N ARG A 939 10.74 -46.11 -36.92
CA ARG A 939 12.13 -46.48 -36.70
C ARG A 939 12.82 -46.58 -38.06
N PRO A 940 14.00 -45.98 -38.26
CA PRO A 940 14.82 -46.32 -39.41
C PRO A 940 15.37 -47.73 -39.19
N ASN A 941 15.11 -48.65 -40.11
CA ASN A 941 15.94 -49.84 -40.24
C ASN A 941 16.07 -50.27 -41.70
N THR A 942 17.18 -50.93 -41.99
CA THR A 942 17.77 -51.08 -43.31
C THR A 942 17.23 -52.27 -44.12
N SER A 943 17.37 -52.15 -45.45
CA SER A 943 17.46 -53.24 -46.44
C SER A 943 16.41 -54.37 -46.44
N ARG A 944 15.53 -54.37 -47.46
CA ARG A 944 15.54 -55.42 -48.51
C ARG A 944 14.67 -55.05 -49.73
N THR A 945 15.05 -55.68 -50.84
CA THR A 945 14.75 -55.48 -52.27
C THR A 945 13.29 -55.59 -52.76
N HIS A 946 12.98 -54.79 -53.79
CA HIS A 946 12.01 -54.97 -54.89
C HIS A 946 10.66 -55.70 -54.68
N ASN A 947 9.55 -54.97 -54.93
CA ASN A 947 8.76 -55.15 -56.16
C ASN A 947 7.78 -53.99 -56.43
N HIS A 948 7.39 -53.79 -57.69
CA HIS A 948 6.54 -52.65 -58.13
C HIS A 948 5.05 -52.84 -57.83
N THR A 949 4.38 -51.79 -57.34
CA THR A 949 2.93 -51.57 -57.52
C THR A 949 2.56 -50.09 -57.26
N PRO A 950 1.67 -49.44 -58.05
CA PRO A 950 1.36 -48.02 -57.86
C PRO A 950 0.00 -47.77 -57.16
N SER A 951 -0.03 -46.96 -56.09
CA SER A 951 -1.10 -45.95 -55.86
C SER A 951 -0.83 -45.05 -54.64
N ARG A 952 -1.50 -43.88 -54.64
CA ARG A 952 -1.39 -42.75 -53.70
C ARG A 952 -1.20 -43.10 -52.21
N VAL A 953 -0.06 -42.66 -51.67
CA VAL A 953 0.05 -42.21 -50.28
C VAL A 953 -0.55 -40.78 -50.18
N ALA A 954 -1.19 -40.45 -49.06
CA ALA A 954 -1.69 -39.09 -48.82
C ALA A 954 -0.52 -38.11 -48.59
N PRO A 955 -0.58 -36.87 -49.12
CA PRO A 955 0.44 -35.87 -48.84
C PRO A 955 0.42 -35.48 -47.36
N GLY A 956 1.61 -35.18 -46.81
CA GLY A 956 1.73 -34.57 -45.49
C GLY A 956 1.18 -33.14 -45.45
N PRO A 957 0.91 -32.58 -44.27
CA PRO A 957 0.44 -31.20 -44.14
C PRO A 957 1.52 -30.20 -44.63
N PRO A 958 1.13 -29.04 -45.18
CA PRO A 958 2.08 -27.99 -45.55
C PRO A 958 2.84 -27.47 -44.32
N ALA A 959 4.12 -27.15 -44.50
CA ALA A 959 4.96 -26.64 -43.43
C ALA A 959 4.62 -25.18 -43.12
N ALA A 960 4.34 -24.87 -41.86
CA ALA A 960 4.19 -23.49 -41.39
C ALA A 960 5.55 -22.79 -41.39
N HIS A 961 5.70 -21.76 -42.22
CA HIS A 961 6.89 -20.91 -42.22
C HIS A 961 6.98 -20.08 -40.93
N GLN A 962 8.07 -20.24 -40.19
CA GLN A 962 8.51 -19.22 -39.22
C GLN A 962 9.13 -18.05 -39.98
N ASN A 963 8.69 -16.82 -39.66
CA ASN A 963 9.31 -15.60 -40.16
C ASN A 963 10.48 -15.17 -39.26
N GLY A 964 11.57 -14.71 -39.88
CA GLY A 964 12.49 -13.73 -39.28
C GLY A 964 13.65 -14.28 -38.44
N GLY A 965 14.74 -14.71 -39.10
CA GLY A 965 16.05 -14.94 -38.48
C GLY A 965 17.16 -14.77 -39.51
N LEU A 966 18.15 -13.91 -39.23
CA LEU A 966 19.14 -13.46 -40.22
C LEU A 966 20.06 -14.59 -40.70
N LYS A 967 20.40 -14.54 -42.00
CA LYS A 967 21.48 -15.34 -42.58
C LYS A 967 22.82 -14.81 -42.08
N ASN A 968 23.72 -15.71 -41.66
CA ASN A 968 25.16 -15.52 -41.86
C ASN A 968 25.79 -16.87 -42.21
N ALA A 969 26.73 -16.85 -43.16
CA ALA A 969 27.40 -18.03 -43.69
C ALA A 969 28.87 -18.09 -43.23
N ASN A 970 29.50 -19.25 -43.45
CA ASN A 970 30.90 -19.59 -43.16
C ASN A 970 31.18 -19.74 -41.64
N HIS A 971 31.62 -20.91 -41.14
CA HIS A 971 32.85 -21.57 -41.60
C HIS A 971 32.85 -23.10 -41.56
N THR A 972 33.83 -23.61 -42.30
CA THR A 972 34.24 -24.99 -42.58
C THR A 972 34.55 -25.89 -41.38
N ALA A 973 34.13 -27.15 -41.55
CA ALA A 973 34.65 -28.40 -40.99
C ALA A 973 35.96 -28.41 -40.19
N ASN A 974 35.99 -29.24 -39.14
CA ASN A 974 37.05 -30.24 -39.02
C ASN A 974 36.58 -31.54 -38.33
N GLN A 975 37.19 -32.67 -38.68
CA GLN A 975 36.92 -34.00 -38.11
C GLN A 975 37.87 -34.28 -36.94
N ARG A 976 37.44 -35.08 -35.93
CA ARG A 976 38.06 -36.39 -35.61
C ARG A 976 37.49 -37.11 -34.37
N ASN A 977 37.61 -38.43 -34.46
CA ASN A 977 37.73 -39.47 -33.42
C ASN A 977 36.58 -39.74 -32.44
N SER A 978 35.87 -40.81 -32.81
CA SER A 978 35.27 -41.83 -31.94
C SER A 978 36.21 -42.43 -30.88
N GLN A 979 35.66 -42.83 -29.73
CA GLN A 979 35.85 -44.19 -29.21
C GLN A 979 34.72 -44.63 -28.24
N HIS A 980 34.42 -45.92 -28.37
CA HIS A 980 33.63 -46.84 -27.54
C HIS A 980 33.82 -46.67 -26.00
N HIS A 981 32.88 -47.04 -25.12
CA HIS A 981 32.33 -48.41 -25.01
C HIS A 981 30.95 -48.57 -24.35
N SER A 982 30.39 -49.76 -24.59
CA SER A 982 29.31 -50.52 -23.91
C SER A 982 29.02 -50.16 -22.44
N ASN A 983 27.76 -49.99 -21.99
CA ASN A 983 26.58 -50.89 -21.99
C ASN A 983 26.55 -51.86 -20.78
N GLN A 984 25.64 -51.65 -19.82
CA GLN A 984 24.66 -52.65 -19.29
C GLN A 984 23.83 -52.11 -18.08
N ARG A 985 22.61 -52.65 -17.93
CA ARG A 985 21.69 -52.50 -16.78
C ARG A 985 21.38 -53.88 -16.19
N PRO A 986 20.99 -53.95 -14.92
CA PRO A 986 19.71 -54.58 -14.51
C PRO A 986 18.79 -53.52 -13.83
N THR A 987 17.44 -53.46 -13.94
CA THR A 987 16.33 -54.38 -13.57
C THR A 987 16.32 -54.78 -12.08
N SER A 988 15.24 -54.78 -11.29
CA SER A 988 13.83 -54.31 -11.43
C SER A 988 13.03 -54.60 -10.12
N GLY A 989 11.93 -53.88 -9.83
CA GLY A 989 10.94 -54.16 -8.74
C GLY A 989 10.78 -52.98 -7.76
N ASN A 990 9.59 -52.39 -7.50
CA ASN A 990 8.39 -52.90 -6.78
C ASN A 990 8.72 -53.40 -5.36
N THR A 991 8.04 -53.03 -4.26
CA THR A 991 6.69 -52.40 -4.09
C THR A 991 6.50 -51.80 -2.67
N ALA A 992 5.53 -50.89 -2.53
CA ALA A 992 4.67 -50.60 -1.34
C ALA A 992 5.24 -50.21 0.07
N ARG A 993 4.49 -49.30 0.72
CA ARG A 993 4.53 -48.86 2.14
C ARG A 993 3.79 -49.88 3.07
N PRO A 994 3.51 -49.68 4.40
CA PRO A 994 3.83 -48.56 5.34
C PRO A 994 4.13 -48.90 6.84
N PHE A 995 4.34 -47.85 7.67
CA PHE A 995 4.08 -47.63 9.13
C PHE A 995 4.81 -48.39 10.29
N LEU A 996 5.45 -47.57 11.15
CA LEU A 996 5.45 -47.45 12.65
C LEU A 996 5.21 -48.69 13.58
N PRO A 997 5.91 -48.77 14.74
CA PRO A 997 5.35 -48.20 16.00
C PRO A 997 6.35 -47.60 17.03
N THR A 998 5.79 -47.07 18.13
CA THR A 998 6.41 -46.38 19.30
C THR A 998 6.55 -47.26 20.57
N ASN A 999 7.50 -46.90 21.46
CA ASN A 999 7.51 -46.98 22.96
C ASN A 999 8.93 -46.55 23.46
N VAL A 1000 9.21 -45.71 24.49
CA VAL A 1000 8.74 -45.52 25.89
C VAL A 1000 9.19 -46.67 26.81
N SER A 1001 10.23 -46.52 27.65
CA SER A 1001 10.23 -46.06 29.08
C SER A 1001 11.72 -45.96 29.56
N GLN A 1002 12.24 -45.03 30.40
CA GLN A 1002 11.96 -44.48 31.75
C GLN A 1002 12.58 -45.24 32.96
N LEU A 1003 13.01 -44.47 34.01
CA LEU A 1003 13.52 -44.80 35.38
C LEU A 1003 15.07 -44.84 35.54
N LYS A 1004 15.76 -44.04 36.41
CA LYS A 1004 15.76 -43.76 37.89
C LYS A 1004 16.80 -44.62 38.67
N ASP A 1005 17.51 -44.24 39.75
CA ASP A 1005 17.71 -43.00 40.56
C ASP A 1005 18.86 -43.20 41.62
N ARG A 1006 19.21 -42.18 42.43
CA ARG A 1006 20.07 -42.12 43.68
C ARG A 1006 21.62 -41.99 43.55
N GLY A 1007 22.34 -41.20 44.38
CA GLY A 1007 21.94 -40.14 45.33
C GLY A 1007 22.99 -39.73 46.42
N GLY A 1008 22.98 -38.45 46.87
CA GLY A 1008 23.56 -37.90 48.14
C GLY A 1008 25.10 -37.69 48.25
N ARG A 1009 25.68 -36.77 49.04
CA ARG A 1009 25.22 -35.68 49.98
C ARG A 1009 26.41 -34.74 50.31
N GLN A 1010 26.20 -33.41 50.44
CA GLN A 1010 26.64 -32.52 51.56
C GLN A 1010 26.34 -31.02 51.27
N ALA A 1011 26.34 -30.16 52.31
CA ALA A 1011 25.90 -28.74 52.36
C ALA A 1011 26.72 -28.01 53.48
N PRO A 1012 26.49 -26.73 53.91
CA PRO A 1012 25.44 -25.74 53.56
C PRO A 1012 25.89 -24.23 53.49
N GLN A 1013 24.89 -23.31 53.44
CA GLN A 1013 24.88 -21.86 53.78
C GLN A 1013 25.05 -20.76 52.69
N GLN A 1014 24.31 -19.66 52.91
CA GLN A 1014 24.14 -18.39 52.14
C GLN A 1014 24.99 -17.25 52.81
N PRO A 1015 24.95 -15.92 52.48
CA PRO A 1015 24.07 -15.15 51.57
C PRO A 1015 24.68 -13.93 50.79
N ASN A 1016 23.81 -13.21 50.06
CA ASN A 1016 23.74 -11.75 49.78
C ASN A 1016 24.92 -10.85 49.29
N LEU A 1017 24.55 -10.02 48.27
CA LEU A 1017 24.80 -8.58 48.07
C LEU A 1017 26.18 -7.97 47.69
N ASP A 1018 26.11 -7.13 46.64
CA ASP A 1018 26.62 -5.76 46.50
C ASP A 1018 28.12 -5.37 46.27
N PHE A 1019 28.32 -4.73 45.11
CA PHE A 1019 28.92 -3.40 44.85
C PHE A 1019 30.37 -2.99 45.26
N LEU A 1020 30.98 -2.22 44.33
CA LEU A 1020 31.91 -1.09 44.54
C LEU A 1020 33.29 -1.34 45.22
N LYS A 1021 34.37 -1.32 44.42
CA LYS A 1021 35.22 -0.10 44.25
C LYS A 1021 36.43 -0.26 43.32
N VAL A 1022 36.87 0.89 42.80
CA VAL A 1022 38.14 1.18 42.11
C VAL A 1022 39.35 1.02 43.06
N PRO A 1023 40.59 0.88 42.57
CA PRO A 1023 41.40 2.10 42.41
C PRO A 1023 42.33 2.19 41.19
N ASP A 1024 42.84 3.40 41.07
CA ASP A 1024 43.66 4.11 40.09
C ASP A 1024 45.04 3.57 39.65
N GLN A 1025 45.58 4.25 38.61
CA GLN A 1025 47.01 4.48 38.25
C GLN A 1025 47.89 3.39 37.61
N GLY A 1026 48.35 3.69 36.37
CA GLY A 1026 49.76 4.12 36.19
C GLY A 1026 50.69 3.36 35.22
N ALA A 1027 51.27 4.09 34.24
CA ALA A 1027 52.54 3.85 33.49
C ALA A 1027 52.69 2.54 32.64
N ALA A 1028 52.94 2.60 31.32
CA ALA A 1028 54.22 2.82 30.60
C ALA A 1028 55.30 1.73 30.82
N GLY A 1029 56.06 1.21 29.84
CA GLY A 1029 56.17 1.48 28.39
C GLY A 1029 57.40 0.77 27.76
N SER A 1030 57.75 1.09 26.50
CA SER A 1030 58.96 0.67 25.71
C SER A 1030 59.14 -0.84 25.38
N ARG A 1031 59.55 -1.31 24.18
CA ARG A 1031 60.49 -0.92 23.07
C ARG A 1031 61.92 -1.50 23.17
N ASN A 1032 62.37 -2.11 22.06
CA ASN A 1032 63.67 -2.77 21.86
C ASN A 1032 64.85 -1.80 21.65
N HIS A 1033 66.07 -2.28 21.90
CA HIS A 1033 67.38 -1.63 21.64
C HIS A 1033 67.81 -1.70 20.13
N GLN A 1034 68.47 -0.71 19.49
CA GLN A 1034 69.77 0.01 19.71
C GLN A 1034 70.99 -0.74 19.12
N PRO A 1035 72.17 -0.11 18.83
CA PRO A 1035 72.54 1.32 18.62
C PRO A 1035 72.98 1.58 17.15
N SER A 1036 73.68 2.63 16.68
CA SER A 1036 74.31 3.89 17.17
C SER A 1036 74.24 4.95 16.03
N GLY A 1037 74.75 6.20 16.05
CA GLY A 1037 75.56 7.00 16.99
C GLY A 1037 75.93 8.39 16.39
N ASN A 1038 76.81 9.17 17.06
CA ASN A 1038 77.44 10.46 16.70
C ASN A 1038 76.60 11.74 16.37
N GLY A 1039 76.83 12.81 17.16
CA GLY A 1039 77.05 14.18 16.63
C GLY A 1039 76.11 15.33 17.04
N GLY A 1040 76.48 16.11 18.08
CA GLY A 1040 76.08 17.54 18.29
C GLY A 1040 74.57 17.87 18.44
N MET A 1041 73.95 18.02 19.62
CA MET A 1041 74.16 19.02 20.69
C MET A 1041 74.23 20.50 20.26
N ALA A 1042 73.59 21.48 20.94
CA ALA A 1042 72.49 21.42 21.92
C ALA A 1042 71.87 22.82 22.22
N HIS A 1043 70.59 22.81 22.64
CA HIS A 1043 70.01 23.49 23.83
C HIS A 1043 69.92 25.02 23.98
N ARG A 1044 68.72 25.56 24.31
CA ARG A 1044 68.12 25.86 25.65
C ARG A 1044 68.82 27.06 26.36
N GLN A 1045 68.20 27.88 27.22
CA GLN A 1045 67.13 27.63 28.21
C GLN A 1045 66.54 28.95 28.79
N SER A 1046 65.36 28.84 29.44
CA SER A 1046 64.96 29.48 30.73
C SER A 1046 64.77 31.00 30.97
N THR A 1047 63.56 31.33 31.46
CA THR A 1047 63.20 32.13 32.68
C THR A 1047 63.53 33.64 32.88
N ASN A 1048 62.46 34.41 33.15
CA ASN A 1048 62.26 35.48 34.17
C ASN A 1048 63.21 36.70 34.34
N ARG A 1049 62.68 37.90 33.95
CA ARG A 1049 62.81 39.28 34.56
C ARG A 1049 64.22 39.91 34.73
N PRO A 1050 64.38 41.26 34.92
CA PRO A 1050 63.43 42.40 34.89
C PRO A 1050 63.82 43.55 33.90
N SER A 1051 63.16 44.73 34.00
CA SER A 1051 63.41 45.98 33.23
C SER A 1051 64.64 46.79 33.75
N PRO A 1052 65.22 47.81 33.03
CA PRO A 1052 64.56 49.12 32.82
C PRO A 1052 64.92 49.99 31.56
N GLY A 1053 63.97 50.84 31.13
CA GLY A 1053 64.16 52.30 30.91
C GLY A 1053 64.92 52.91 29.72
N GLY A 1054 64.24 53.78 28.93
CA GLY A 1054 64.85 55.01 28.36
C GLY A 1054 64.57 55.34 26.87
N GLY A 1055 63.96 56.50 26.58
CA GLY A 1055 64.11 57.20 25.27
C GLY A 1055 62.86 57.41 24.39
N ARG A 1056 62.25 58.61 24.48
CA ARG A 1056 61.30 59.23 23.50
C ARG A 1056 62.04 60.38 22.76
N PRO A 1057 61.45 61.12 21.79
CA PRO A 1057 60.62 60.76 20.61
C PRO A 1057 60.95 61.59 19.33
N LYS A 1058 60.36 61.26 18.15
CA LYS A 1058 59.49 62.18 17.32
C LYS A 1058 58.96 61.55 16.00
N PRO A 1059 57.85 62.09 15.41
CA PRO A 1059 57.03 61.47 14.32
C PRO A 1059 57.25 62.13 12.93
N ALA A 1060 56.61 61.77 11.80
CA ALA A 1060 55.96 60.54 11.26
C ALA A 1060 55.64 60.80 9.75
N PRO A 1061 55.34 59.76 8.95
CA PRO A 1061 54.19 59.86 8.03
C PRO A 1061 53.30 58.60 7.98
N LYS A 1062 52.03 58.76 7.55
CA LYS A 1062 51.01 57.69 7.49
C LYS A 1062 51.20 56.75 6.28
N PRO A 1063 51.04 55.42 6.42
CA PRO A 1063 50.88 54.47 5.31
C PRO A 1063 49.42 54.33 4.82
N LYS A 1064 49.25 53.66 3.67
CA LYS A 1064 47.98 53.45 2.93
C LYS A 1064 47.09 52.34 3.54
N PRO A 1065 45.77 52.32 3.27
CA PRO A 1065 44.84 51.31 3.81
C PRO A 1065 45.18 49.88 3.35
N GLN A 1066 44.99 48.92 4.26
CA GLN A 1066 45.11 47.49 4.00
C GLN A 1066 43.87 46.96 3.25
N VAL A 1067 44.10 46.11 2.27
CA VAL A 1067 43.08 45.32 1.56
C VAL A 1067 42.99 43.96 2.26
N PRO A 1068 41.80 43.36 2.48
CA PRO A 1068 41.71 42.02 3.08
C PRO A 1068 42.47 40.98 2.25
N GLN A 1069 43.13 40.03 2.91
CA GLN A 1069 43.96 39.01 2.27
C GLN A 1069 43.47 37.59 2.59
N CYS A 1070 43.84 36.63 1.75
CA CYS A 1070 43.72 35.21 2.04
C CYS A 1070 44.98 34.45 1.66
N LYS A 1071 45.28 33.39 2.40
CA LYS A 1071 46.36 32.45 2.14
C LYS A 1071 45.82 31.20 1.45
N ALA A 1072 46.46 30.75 0.38
CA ALA A 1072 46.12 29.50 -0.29
C ALA A 1072 46.45 28.28 0.58
N LEU A 1073 45.48 27.37 0.72
CA LEU A 1073 45.62 26.08 1.39
C LEU A 1073 46.10 25.00 0.41
N TYR A 1074 45.72 25.12 -0.86
CA TYR A 1074 46.06 24.20 -1.94
C TYR A 1074 46.48 24.98 -3.18
N ALA A 1075 47.33 24.40 -4.03
CA ALA A 1075 47.62 24.96 -5.33
C ALA A 1075 46.40 24.83 -6.27
N TYR A 1076 46.26 25.80 -7.17
CA TYR A 1076 45.19 25.86 -8.16
C TYR A 1076 45.75 26.42 -9.47
N ASP A 1077 45.51 25.69 -10.56
CA ASP A 1077 45.83 26.12 -11.92
C ASP A 1077 44.55 26.57 -12.62
N ALA A 1078 44.53 27.81 -13.11
CA ALA A 1078 43.47 28.39 -13.92
C ALA A 1078 43.18 27.52 -15.15
N GLN A 1079 41.89 27.21 -15.35
CA GLN A 1079 41.36 26.47 -16.49
C GLN A 1079 40.87 27.42 -17.59
N ASP A 1080 40.38 28.61 -17.22
CA ASP A 1080 39.97 29.67 -18.14
C ASP A 1080 40.79 30.98 -17.97
N THR A 1081 40.73 31.85 -18.97
CA THR A 1081 41.65 33.02 -19.10
C THR A 1081 41.43 34.14 -18.09
N ASP A 1082 40.28 34.17 -17.41
CA ASP A 1082 39.91 35.11 -16.36
C ASP A 1082 40.12 34.56 -14.94
N GLU A 1083 40.57 33.31 -14.81
CA GLU A 1083 40.94 32.68 -13.54
C GLU A 1083 42.41 32.99 -13.15
N LEU A 1084 42.71 32.88 -11.86
CA LEU A 1084 44.01 33.20 -11.26
C LEU A 1084 44.68 31.92 -10.76
N SER A 1085 45.79 31.49 -11.37
CA SER A 1085 46.62 30.41 -10.82
C SER A 1085 47.43 30.87 -9.61
N PHE A 1086 47.57 30.00 -8.60
CA PHE A 1086 48.37 30.23 -7.40
C PHE A 1086 48.85 28.90 -6.78
N ASN A 1087 49.93 28.94 -6.01
CA ASN A 1087 50.41 27.77 -5.28
C ASN A 1087 49.86 27.74 -3.86
N ALA A 1088 49.96 26.59 -3.19
CA ALA A 1088 49.75 26.54 -1.75
C ALA A 1088 50.68 27.53 -1.03
N ASP A 1089 50.20 28.09 0.08
CA ASP A 1089 50.82 29.15 0.87
C ASP A 1089 50.96 30.55 0.24
N ASP A 1090 50.60 30.77 -1.04
CA ASP A 1090 50.54 32.12 -1.65
C ASP A 1090 49.52 33.01 -0.92
N ILE A 1091 49.84 34.30 -0.74
CA ILE A 1091 48.94 35.32 -0.17
C ILE A 1091 48.34 36.17 -1.28
N ILE A 1092 47.01 36.16 -1.38
CA ILE A 1092 46.21 36.81 -2.42
C ILE A 1092 45.43 37.96 -1.78
N ASP A 1093 45.48 39.15 -2.40
CA ASP A 1093 44.62 40.28 -2.03
C ASP A 1093 43.19 40.01 -2.51
N ILE A 1094 42.20 40.02 -1.61
CA ILE A 1094 40.79 39.84 -1.95
C ILE A 1094 40.23 41.18 -2.47
N ILE A 1095 39.80 41.21 -3.72
CA ILE A 1095 39.21 42.41 -4.35
C ILE A 1095 37.69 42.38 -4.29
N LYS A 1096 37.08 41.21 -4.53
CA LYS A 1096 35.63 41.01 -4.42
C LYS A 1096 35.31 39.60 -3.99
N GLU A 1097 34.43 39.46 -3.01
CA GLU A 1097 33.84 38.17 -2.64
C GLU A 1097 32.49 38.02 -3.35
N ASP A 1098 32.25 36.84 -3.93
CA ASP A 1098 31.01 36.50 -4.60
C ASP A 1098 30.35 35.28 -3.92
N ALA A 1099 29.02 35.30 -3.82
CA ALA A 1099 28.24 34.25 -3.16
C ALA A 1099 28.22 32.93 -3.96
N SER A 1100 28.64 32.95 -5.23
CA SER A 1100 28.84 31.76 -6.06
C SER A 1100 30.01 30.86 -5.63
N GLY A 1101 30.88 31.33 -4.72
CA GLY A 1101 32.07 30.60 -4.25
C GLY A 1101 33.35 30.92 -5.03
N TRP A 1102 33.28 31.75 -6.06
CA TRP A 1102 34.44 32.23 -6.82
C TRP A 1102 34.74 33.69 -6.45
N TRP A 1103 35.89 33.94 -5.86
CA TRP A 1103 36.31 35.28 -5.45
C TRP A 1103 37.21 35.91 -6.51
N THR A 1104 37.16 37.23 -6.64
CA THR A 1104 38.12 37.98 -7.46
C THR A 1104 39.27 38.44 -6.58
N GLY A 1105 40.48 38.06 -6.93
CA GLY A 1105 41.67 38.38 -6.15
C GLY A 1105 42.83 38.84 -7.01
N ARG A 1106 43.89 39.32 -6.35
CA ARG A 1106 45.13 39.74 -6.99
C ARG A 1106 46.33 39.09 -6.34
N LEU A 1107 47.16 38.45 -7.15
CA LEU A 1107 48.41 37.82 -6.76
C LEU A 1107 49.49 38.25 -7.74
N ARG A 1108 50.64 38.72 -7.21
CA ARG A 1108 51.83 39.08 -8.01
C ARG A 1108 51.52 40.03 -9.19
N GLY A 1109 50.56 40.95 -9.00
CA GLY A 1109 50.15 41.95 -9.99
C GLY A 1109 49.12 41.48 -11.02
N LYS A 1110 48.78 40.18 -11.09
CA LYS A 1110 47.66 39.67 -11.92
C LYS A 1110 46.39 39.59 -11.09
N GLN A 1111 45.25 39.85 -11.71
CA GLN A 1111 43.92 39.78 -11.10
C GLN A 1111 43.04 38.81 -11.88
N GLY A 1112 42.31 37.95 -11.17
CA GLY A 1112 41.42 36.95 -11.76
C GLY A 1112 40.53 36.28 -10.71
N LEU A 1113 39.69 35.36 -11.16
CA LEU A 1113 38.79 34.55 -10.33
C LEU A 1113 39.52 33.35 -9.71
N PHE A 1114 39.17 33.00 -8.48
CA PHE A 1114 39.67 31.81 -7.81
C PHE A 1114 38.64 31.19 -6.86
N PRO A 1115 38.65 29.86 -6.67
CA PRO A 1115 37.66 29.19 -5.84
C PRO A 1115 37.97 29.39 -4.35
N ASN A 1116 37.00 29.87 -3.57
CA ASN A 1116 37.23 30.31 -2.20
C ASN A 1116 37.55 29.19 -1.20
N ASN A 1117 37.17 27.95 -1.52
CA ASN A 1117 37.46 26.76 -0.72
C ASN A 1117 38.92 26.28 -0.88
N TYR A 1118 39.72 26.89 -1.75
CA TYR A 1118 41.16 26.65 -1.87
C TYR A 1118 42.00 27.60 -1.00
N VAL A 1119 41.36 28.55 -0.29
CA VAL A 1119 42.04 29.56 0.53
C VAL A 1119 41.45 29.65 1.94
N THR A 1120 42.18 30.28 2.85
CA THR A 1120 41.66 30.79 4.13
C THR A 1120 41.94 32.29 4.24
N LYS A 1121 40.99 33.08 4.74
CA LYS A 1121 41.26 34.51 5.05
C LYS A 1121 42.30 34.62 6.17
N ILE A 1122 43.09 35.69 6.16
CA ILE A 1122 44.14 36.02 7.15
C ILE A 1122 43.97 37.44 7.70
#